data_AF-A0A834UV63-F1
#
_entry.id   AF-A0A834UV63-F1
#
_cell.length_a   1.000
_cell.length_b   1.000
_cell.length_c   1.000
_cell.angle_alpha   90.00
_cell.angle_beta   90.00
_cell.angle_gamma   90.00
#
_symmetry.space_group_name_H-M   'P 1'
#
loop_
_entity.id
_entity.type
_entity.pdbx_description
1 polymer ?
#
loop_
_entity_poly.entity_id
_entity_poly.type
_entity_poly.pdbx_seq_one_letter_code
_entity_poly.pdbx_strand_id
1 'polypeptide(L)'
;MAGGTPRVHYLAGFSCPLGGLAAGKPRVLCHEADVFLSTGSEFVYVYDQEGGLLTAVYRFPDQVWHLQLLAPRRALYVLCARRGIYCLSLDTPSRSVSQANKDSEEDELPYPVMPVDPDACVLPDATLCAFTVLDDMLVALAQGPTQWKMQLFEHPCLGEDPQPGGQIGEVELSTYTPEIGIPGKPTAPHFLPVLCCLSLPGSRAPHGHPQACGGFTLEEALFGLLFGADATLLESPVILCGLPDGQLCCVALRALVTSRSAPGDPKALVRILHHLEEPVVFIGALKTEPQTEEAVESELSSMEVHSDCLVALGHHGRTLAIKASFDKSGNLVPELQEYFLPGPVLCAACGAGGRIYHSTPSDLRVVDLAQGSVPLDPQQPNRAPGSLPPTLCPTSLSVCSVLTVSVSPRAPAGETELLALSAKGRLMSCSLRPKSPGPTRMTSASADRKIKELLSGIGDVSERVSFLKKAVDQRNKALTSLNEAMNVSCALLSSREGPRPISCTTTTSWSHLPLQDVLTATCLLQNSGDFSLDRGWTLCIQVLTSSSALDLDAAGSAVTYTIPVDRLGPGSQREVTLPLGPTESGVLDLPVTVSCALFYSLREVVGGALAPSDPLEDPFLEEHALDLLPEQEGICLPLSRLTVDMLRCLRFPGLASPHTQAPCLLSPARNPVDTFLEACCGPSSEPTGPASLRAKYLPPSVASIKVSAELLRTALEDAHSGVPLCSATLQWLLAENAAVDIVKARALSSVQGVAPNGTDIHLIIREVAVTDLCPAGPIQAVEIQVESSSLADMCRAHHAIVGRMQAMVREQAAQSSSPPDLRMQYLRQIHANHEALLREVQALRDRLCTEDEASSCATAQRLLQVYKQLRSPSLVLL
;
A
#
# COMPACT_ATOMS: atom_id res chain seq x y z
N MET A 1 33.16 23.17 30.94
CA MET A 1 32.14 24.05 30.35
C MET A 1 31.66 23.38 29.08
N ALA A 2 30.53 22.68 29.17
CA ALA A 2 29.98 21.86 28.10
C ALA A 2 29.65 22.74 26.88
N GLY A 3 30.14 22.36 25.70
CA GLY A 3 29.65 22.91 24.45
C GLY A 3 28.17 22.57 24.34
N GLY A 4 27.30 23.58 24.38
CA GLY A 4 25.86 23.39 24.27
C GLY A 4 25.51 22.82 22.92
N THR A 5 25.42 21.49 22.83
CA THR A 5 24.71 20.83 21.73
C THR A 5 23.24 21.22 21.82
N PRO A 6 22.59 21.55 20.70
CA PRO A 6 21.15 21.77 20.70
C PRO A 6 20.46 20.52 21.23
N ARG A 7 19.57 20.68 22.21
CA ARG A 7 18.72 19.58 22.67
C ARG A 7 17.53 19.48 21.73
N VAL A 8 17.43 18.35 21.02
CA VAL A 8 16.33 18.07 20.09
C VAL A 8 15.36 17.12 20.78
N HIS A 9 14.11 17.55 20.91
CA HIS A 9 13.01 16.78 21.46
C HIS A 9 12.02 16.45 20.34
N TYR A 10 11.77 15.17 20.08
CA TYR A 10 10.76 14.74 19.12
C TYR A 10 9.38 14.79 19.79
N LEU A 11 8.43 15.47 19.15
CA LEU A 11 7.09 15.68 19.69
C LEU A 11 6.09 14.69 19.09
N ALA A 12 5.94 14.69 17.76
CA ALA A 12 4.98 13.84 17.06
C ALA A 12 5.41 13.52 15.62
N GLY A 13 4.82 12.47 15.03
CA GLY A 13 5.03 12.07 13.63
C GLY A 13 3.79 12.30 12.77
N PHE A 14 3.99 12.85 11.58
CA PHE A 14 2.95 13.19 10.61
C PHE A 14 3.31 12.62 9.23
N SER A 15 2.31 12.32 8.41
CA SER A 15 2.55 11.92 7.03
C SER A 15 2.93 13.14 6.18
N CYS A 16 4.17 13.16 5.67
CA CYS A 16 4.60 14.10 4.64
C CYS A 16 4.49 13.44 3.26
N PRO A 17 3.94 14.14 2.24
CA PRO A 17 3.96 13.63 0.88
C PRO A 17 5.40 13.37 0.42
N LEU A 18 5.65 12.20 -0.15
CA LEU A 18 6.94 11.81 -0.71
C LEU A 18 7.18 12.58 -2.01
N GLY A 19 7.75 13.77 -1.92
CA GLY A 19 8.12 14.58 -3.07
C GLY A 19 8.71 15.91 -2.63
N GLY A 20 10.00 16.15 -2.91
CA GLY A 20 10.63 17.45 -2.62
C GLY A 20 9.92 18.61 -3.34
N LEU A 21 9.95 19.81 -2.75
CA LEU A 21 9.56 21.13 -3.28
C LEU A 21 8.41 21.18 -4.33
N ALA A 22 7.45 20.26 -4.28
CA ALA A 22 6.32 20.22 -5.21
C ALA A 22 5.06 20.77 -4.53
N ALA A 23 4.70 21.99 -4.93
CA ALA A 23 3.46 22.75 -4.72
C ALA A 23 2.97 23.03 -3.28
N GLY A 24 3.04 22.11 -2.32
CA GLY A 24 2.69 22.39 -0.91
C GLY A 24 3.90 22.85 -0.11
N LYS A 25 3.87 24.07 0.48
CA LYS A 25 4.96 24.57 1.35
C LYS A 25 4.65 24.21 2.81
N PRO A 26 5.37 23.27 3.44
CA PRO A 26 5.14 22.94 4.83
C PRO A 26 5.33 24.17 5.73
N ARG A 27 4.44 24.33 6.71
CA ARG A 27 4.42 25.47 7.63
C ARG A 27 4.15 24.97 9.03
N VAL A 28 4.92 25.51 9.97
CA VAL A 28 4.70 25.35 11.41
C VAL A 28 4.42 26.74 11.97
N LEU A 29 3.29 26.91 12.63
CA LEU A 29 2.92 28.11 13.37
C LEU A 29 2.73 27.73 14.83
N CYS A 30 3.14 28.60 15.74
CA CYS A 30 2.96 28.42 17.17
C CYS A 30 2.19 29.62 17.72
N HIS A 31 1.12 29.36 18.45
CA HIS A 31 0.35 30.38 19.13
C HIS A 31 -0.13 29.83 20.47
N GLU A 32 0.31 30.46 21.56
CA GLU A 32 0.10 29.92 22.90
C GLU A 32 0.53 28.45 22.94
N ALA A 33 -0.32 27.52 23.39
CA ALA A 33 -0.02 26.09 23.50
C ALA A 33 -0.19 25.31 22.19
N ASP A 34 -0.89 25.90 21.24
CA ASP A 34 -1.29 25.22 20.01
C ASP A 34 -0.23 25.41 18.91
N VAL A 35 0.18 24.29 18.32
CA VAL A 35 1.04 24.23 17.14
C VAL A 35 0.18 23.85 15.94
N PHE A 36 0.06 24.78 14.99
CA PHE A 36 -0.62 24.55 13.70
C PHE A 36 0.39 24.10 12.66
N LEU A 37 0.17 22.93 12.09
CA LEU A 37 1.10 22.28 11.18
C LEU A 37 0.42 21.97 9.85
N SER A 38 1.03 22.42 8.75
CA SER A 38 0.72 21.93 7.40
C SER A 38 1.93 21.18 6.86
N THR A 39 1.70 19.98 6.33
CA THR A 39 2.74 19.17 5.67
C THR A 39 2.81 19.41 4.15
N GLY A 40 2.04 20.37 3.62
CA GLY A 40 1.84 20.57 2.18
C GLY A 40 0.83 19.59 1.55
N SER A 41 0.18 18.76 2.38
CA SER A 41 -0.97 17.94 1.99
C SER A 41 -2.28 18.73 2.13
N GLU A 42 -3.41 18.06 1.95
CA GLU A 42 -4.76 18.62 2.21
C GLU A 42 -5.08 18.75 3.72
N PHE A 43 -4.16 18.37 4.61
CA PHE A 43 -4.39 18.36 6.05
C PHE A 43 -3.66 19.49 6.77
N VAL A 44 -4.36 20.09 7.75
CA VAL A 44 -3.77 20.95 8.77
C VAL A 44 -3.99 20.31 10.14
N TYR A 45 -2.91 20.10 10.87
CA TYR A 45 -2.88 19.46 12.18
C TYR A 45 -2.78 20.52 13.27
N VAL A 46 -3.51 20.35 14.36
CA VAL A 46 -3.40 21.16 15.57
C VAL A 46 -2.87 20.28 16.69
N TYR A 47 -1.69 20.60 17.18
CA TYR A 47 -0.99 19.83 18.21
C TYR A 47 -0.83 20.67 19.48
N ASP A 48 -1.30 20.16 20.60
CA ASP A 48 -1.10 20.79 21.90
C ASP A 48 0.30 20.44 22.42
N GLN A 49 1.15 21.46 22.50
CA GLN A 49 2.52 21.32 22.98
C GLN A 49 2.60 20.96 24.46
N GLU A 50 1.64 21.39 25.29
CA GLU A 50 1.63 21.13 26.74
C GLU A 50 1.05 19.74 27.06
N GLY A 51 -0.06 19.39 26.43
CA GLY A 51 -0.68 18.07 26.55
C GLY A 51 0.07 16.97 25.82
N GLY A 52 0.94 17.32 24.88
CA GLY A 52 1.74 16.37 24.10
C GLY A 52 0.89 15.53 23.13
N LEU A 53 -0.24 16.06 22.68
CA LEU A 53 -1.28 15.31 21.98
C LEU A 53 -1.82 16.10 20.78
N LEU A 54 -2.24 15.36 19.75
CA LEU A 54 -2.93 15.91 18.59
C LEU A 54 -4.39 16.25 18.97
N THR A 55 -4.79 17.51 18.84
CA THR A 55 -6.12 17.99 19.28
C THR A 55 -7.14 18.02 18.14
N ALA A 56 -6.73 18.37 16.92
CA ALA A 56 -7.61 18.40 15.76
C ALA A 56 -6.86 18.18 14.45
N VAL A 57 -7.59 17.65 13.44
CA VAL A 57 -7.12 17.55 12.05
C VAL A 57 -8.17 18.13 11.13
N TYR A 58 -7.85 19.21 10.42
CA TYR A 58 -8.72 19.82 9.42
C TYR A 58 -8.36 19.32 8.03
N ARG A 59 -9.36 18.81 7.30
CA ARG A 59 -9.21 18.36 5.92
C ARG A 59 -9.76 19.40 4.94
N PHE A 60 -8.87 19.95 4.13
CA PHE A 60 -9.18 20.93 3.10
C PHE A 60 -9.48 20.27 1.74
N PRO A 61 -10.11 20.98 0.79
CA PRO A 61 -10.51 20.40 -0.50
C PRO A 61 -9.37 20.20 -1.51
N ASP A 62 -8.17 20.76 -1.29
CA ASP A 62 -6.95 20.54 -2.08
C ASP A 62 -5.71 20.84 -1.21
N GLN A 63 -4.51 20.67 -1.76
CA GLN A 63 -3.22 20.88 -1.08
C GLN A 63 -3.11 22.28 -0.47
N VAL A 64 -2.60 22.35 0.75
CA VAL A 64 -2.36 23.61 1.45
C VAL A 64 -1.05 24.25 0.98
N TRP A 65 -1.14 25.45 0.41
CA TRP A 65 -0.01 26.24 -0.10
C TRP A 65 0.49 27.26 0.93
N HIS A 66 -0.41 27.88 1.67
CA HIS A 66 -0.08 28.89 2.67
C HIS A 66 -1.02 28.80 3.88
N LEU A 67 -0.51 29.16 5.05
CA LEU A 67 -1.21 29.14 6.33
C LEU A 67 -0.81 30.40 7.11
N GLN A 68 -1.80 31.13 7.61
CA GLN A 68 -1.58 32.28 8.49
C GLN A 68 -2.64 32.30 9.60
N LEU A 69 -2.19 32.60 10.82
CA LEU A 69 -3.05 32.72 11.98
C LEU A 69 -3.26 34.19 12.33
N LEU A 70 -4.52 34.60 12.44
CA LEU A 70 -4.92 35.89 13.00
C LEU A 70 -5.22 35.71 14.49
N ALA A 71 -4.17 35.84 15.31
CA ALA A 71 -4.19 35.60 16.75
C ALA A 71 -5.33 36.34 17.51
N PRO A 72 -5.58 37.66 17.29
CA PRO A 72 -6.60 38.38 18.04
C PRO A 72 -8.03 37.88 17.81
N ARG A 73 -8.29 37.32 16.62
CA ARG A 73 -9.60 36.81 16.21
C ARG A 73 -9.69 35.28 16.28
N ARG A 74 -8.63 34.62 16.77
CA ARG A 74 -8.44 33.16 16.76
C ARG A 74 -8.94 32.53 15.46
N ALA A 75 -8.57 33.15 14.33
CA ALA A 75 -8.99 32.74 13.00
C ALA A 75 -7.80 32.21 12.19
N LEU A 76 -7.97 31.04 11.57
CA LEU A 76 -6.95 30.38 10.76
C LEU A 76 -7.29 30.52 9.28
N TYR A 77 -6.43 31.23 8.54
CA TYR A 77 -6.54 31.39 7.09
C TYR A 77 -5.66 30.40 6.36
N VAL A 78 -6.23 29.73 5.36
CA VAL A 78 -5.57 28.65 4.61
C VAL A 78 -5.76 28.86 3.11
N LEU A 79 -4.67 28.92 2.36
CA LEU A 79 -4.71 28.94 0.90
C LEU A 79 -4.61 27.52 0.37
N CYS A 80 -5.65 27.09 -0.34
CA CYS A 80 -5.71 25.79 -0.99
C CYS A 80 -5.44 25.92 -2.49
N ALA A 81 -4.59 25.03 -3.00
CA ALA A 81 -4.20 24.95 -4.40
C ALA A 81 -5.42 25.00 -5.33
N ARG A 82 -5.47 25.98 -6.24
CA ARG A 82 -6.52 26.13 -7.27
C ARG A 82 -7.95 26.26 -6.75
N ARG A 83 -8.14 26.51 -5.45
CA ARG A 83 -9.47 26.62 -4.81
C ARG A 83 -9.72 27.99 -4.23
N GLY A 84 -8.72 28.58 -3.56
CA GLY A 84 -8.86 29.88 -2.91
C GLY A 84 -8.47 29.88 -1.44
N ILE A 85 -8.86 30.94 -0.73
CA ILE A 85 -8.55 31.16 0.69
C ILE A 85 -9.75 30.76 1.55
N TYR A 86 -9.51 29.93 2.55
CA TYR A 86 -10.46 29.46 3.55
C TYR A 86 -10.17 30.12 4.89
N CYS A 87 -11.21 30.41 5.68
CA CYS A 87 -11.09 30.95 7.04
C CYS A 87 -11.82 30.04 8.02
N LEU A 88 -11.13 29.63 9.07
CA LEU A 88 -11.70 28.82 10.16
C LEU A 88 -11.64 29.59 11.47
N SER A 89 -12.77 29.67 12.18
CA SER A 89 -12.78 30.13 13.57
C SER A 89 -12.34 29.01 14.50
N LEU A 90 -11.34 29.28 15.34
CA LEU A 90 -10.83 28.34 16.33
C LEU A 90 -11.60 28.40 17.66
N ASP A 91 -12.57 29.31 17.78
CA ASP A 91 -13.39 29.52 18.99
C ASP A 91 -14.57 28.55 19.13
N THR A 92 -14.76 27.62 18.19
CA THR A 92 -15.82 26.61 18.27
C THR A 92 -15.33 25.36 19.01
N PRO A 93 -15.70 25.12 20.28
CA PRO A 93 -15.62 23.78 20.84
C PRO A 93 -16.67 22.90 20.15
N SER A 94 -16.22 21.80 19.57
CA SER A 94 -17.05 20.77 18.95
C SER A 94 -18.11 20.21 19.93
N ARG A 95 -19.32 20.76 19.90
CA ARG A 95 -20.54 20.15 20.46
C ARG A 95 -21.78 20.48 19.62
N SER A 96 -21.82 20.00 18.38
CA SER A 96 -23.10 19.76 17.70
C SER A 96 -22.95 18.60 16.71
N VAL A 97 -22.91 17.40 17.26
CA VAL A 97 -23.26 16.17 16.55
C VAL A 97 -24.76 16.23 16.28
N SER A 98 -25.18 16.59 15.07
CA SER A 98 -26.49 16.17 14.57
C SER A 98 -26.32 14.80 13.93
N GLN A 99 -26.86 13.80 14.61
CA GLN A 99 -26.98 12.42 14.15
C GLN A 99 -27.63 12.35 12.75
N ALA A 100 -26.85 11.89 11.77
CA ALA A 100 -27.25 11.13 10.57
C ALA A 100 -25.92 10.80 9.87
N ASN A 101 -25.43 9.56 9.74
CA ASN A 101 -26.05 8.29 9.42
C ASN A 101 -25.23 7.16 10.07
N LYS A 102 -25.91 6.05 10.32
CA LYS A 102 -25.32 4.78 10.74
C LYS A 102 -24.58 4.09 9.60
N ASP A 103 -23.65 3.21 10.03
CA ASP A 103 -23.08 2.05 9.33
C ASP A 103 -21.85 2.28 8.45
N SER A 104 -20.68 2.36 9.10
CA SER A 104 -19.41 1.78 8.62
C SER A 104 -18.55 1.44 9.84
N GLU A 105 -18.28 0.15 10.07
CA GLU A 105 -17.20 -0.27 10.97
C GLU A 105 -15.87 -0.02 10.24
N GLU A 106 -15.27 1.14 10.48
CA GLU A 106 -13.88 1.43 10.16
C GLU A 106 -13.18 1.86 11.45
N ASP A 107 -12.00 1.29 11.70
CA ASP A 107 -11.10 1.53 12.84
C ASP A 107 -11.23 2.95 13.42
N GLU A 108 -11.60 3.05 14.71
CA GLU A 108 -11.61 4.33 15.45
C GLU A 108 -10.20 4.93 15.48
N LEU A 109 -9.89 5.79 14.51
CA LEU A 109 -8.74 6.70 14.59
C LEU A 109 -8.91 7.56 15.86
N PRO A 110 -7.86 7.75 16.69
CA PRO A 110 -7.99 8.37 18.01
C PRO A 110 -8.31 9.89 17.99
N TYR A 111 -8.56 10.48 16.82
CA TYR A 111 -8.86 11.90 16.64
C TYR A 111 -9.82 12.13 15.46
N PRO A 112 -10.83 13.01 15.61
CA PRO A 112 -11.78 13.29 14.54
C PRO A 112 -11.12 14.11 13.43
N VAL A 113 -11.09 13.57 12.22
CA VAL A 113 -10.74 14.34 11.01
C VAL A 113 -11.96 15.16 10.61
N MET A 114 -11.85 16.48 10.73
CA MET A 114 -12.94 17.42 10.47
C MET A 114 -12.83 17.95 9.04
N PRO A 115 -13.74 17.58 8.11
CA PRO A 115 -13.76 18.18 6.78
C PRO A 115 -14.13 19.66 6.88
N VAL A 116 -13.39 20.51 6.18
CA VAL A 116 -13.68 21.94 6.08
C VAL A 116 -14.82 22.14 5.09
N ASP A 117 -15.87 22.83 5.55
CA ASP A 117 -17.03 23.14 4.74
C ASP A 117 -16.65 24.06 3.55
N PRO A 118 -17.12 23.80 2.31
CA PRO A 118 -16.97 24.73 1.19
C PRO A 118 -17.39 26.18 1.51
N ASP A 119 -18.36 26.38 2.41
CA ASP A 119 -18.84 27.69 2.83
C ASP A 119 -17.81 28.47 3.65
N ALA A 120 -16.77 27.81 4.16
CA ALA A 120 -15.63 28.46 4.82
C ALA A 120 -14.67 29.14 3.82
N CYS A 121 -14.90 29.01 2.51
CA CYS A 121 -14.10 29.66 1.46
C CYS A 121 -14.43 31.16 1.40
N VAL A 122 -13.50 32.00 1.85
CA VAL A 122 -13.63 33.45 1.87
C VAL A 122 -13.22 34.08 0.54
N LEU A 123 -12.32 33.49 -0.23
CA LEU A 123 -11.93 34.04 -1.54
C LEU A 123 -11.71 32.92 -2.56
N PRO A 124 -12.73 32.58 -3.36
CA PRO A 124 -12.63 31.52 -4.37
C PRO A 124 -11.91 32.04 -5.63
N ASP A 125 -10.60 31.82 -5.71
CA ASP A 125 -9.81 32.13 -6.90
C ASP A 125 -8.67 31.10 -7.07
N ALA A 126 -8.66 30.45 -8.23
CA ALA A 126 -7.71 29.41 -8.56
C ALA A 126 -6.30 29.94 -8.93
N THR A 127 -6.17 31.25 -9.17
CA THR A 127 -4.92 31.91 -9.55
C THR A 127 -4.10 32.39 -8.35
N LEU A 128 -4.66 32.35 -7.14
CA LEU A 128 -3.99 32.80 -5.92
C LEU A 128 -2.79 31.92 -5.57
N CYS A 129 -1.66 32.56 -5.26
CA CYS A 129 -0.41 31.87 -4.90
C CYS A 129 0.12 32.25 -3.51
N ALA A 130 -0.22 33.42 -2.98
CA ALA A 130 0.13 33.85 -1.63
C ALA A 130 -0.92 34.85 -1.11
N PHE A 131 -1.02 34.98 0.20
CA PHE A 131 -1.83 36.03 0.84
C PHE A 131 -1.19 36.48 2.15
N THR A 132 -1.62 37.63 2.65
CA THR A 132 -1.38 38.05 4.02
C THR A 132 -2.60 38.80 4.55
N VAL A 133 -2.90 38.62 5.83
CA VAL A 133 -3.99 39.31 6.54
C VAL A 133 -3.40 40.41 7.41
N LEU A 134 -3.98 41.61 7.32
CA LEU A 134 -3.59 42.77 8.11
C LEU A 134 -4.82 43.47 8.67
N ASP A 135 -5.07 43.31 9.97
CA ASP A 135 -6.22 43.89 10.69
C ASP A 135 -7.55 43.75 9.93
N ASP A 136 -7.93 44.79 9.18
CA ASP A 136 -9.18 44.89 8.42
C ASP A 136 -9.01 44.70 6.90
N MET A 137 -7.87 44.22 6.43
CA MET A 137 -7.58 43.97 5.01
C MET A 137 -7.01 42.57 4.76
N LEU A 138 -7.50 41.94 3.70
CA LEU A 138 -6.91 40.73 3.12
C LEU A 138 -6.16 41.11 1.84
N VAL A 139 -4.86 40.87 1.82
CA VAL A 139 -4.01 41.11 0.64
C VAL A 139 -3.71 39.77 -0.01
N ALA A 140 -4.10 39.60 -1.26
CA ALA A 140 -3.87 38.37 -2.01
C ALA A 140 -2.98 38.64 -3.23
N LEU A 141 -2.14 37.68 -3.58
CA LEU A 141 -1.28 37.73 -4.76
C LEU A 141 -1.66 36.62 -5.73
N ALA A 142 -2.11 37.02 -6.91
CA ALA A 142 -2.61 36.15 -7.96
C ALA A 142 -1.63 36.07 -9.14
N GLN A 143 -1.51 34.87 -9.73
CA GLN A 143 -0.74 34.64 -10.93
C GLN A 143 -1.58 34.97 -12.17
N GLY A 144 -1.29 36.11 -12.81
CA GLY A 144 -1.86 36.47 -14.10
C GLY A 144 -1.14 35.77 -15.27
N PRO A 145 -1.65 35.95 -16.51
CA PRO A 145 -1.10 35.30 -17.70
C PRO A 145 0.32 35.79 -18.06
N THR A 146 0.63 37.05 -17.76
CA THR A 146 1.91 37.69 -18.08
C THR A 146 2.51 38.44 -16.89
N GLN A 147 1.76 38.66 -15.82
CA GLN A 147 2.17 39.49 -14.67
C GLN A 147 1.56 39.00 -13.36
N TRP A 148 2.24 39.29 -12.25
CA TRP A 148 1.71 39.11 -10.90
C TRP A 148 0.77 40.25 -10.52
N LYS A 149 -0.37 39.91 -9.93
CA LYS A 149 -1.41 40.86 -9.51
C LYS A 149 -1.58 40.83 -8.00
N MET A 150 -1.36 41.95 -7.34
CA MET A 150 -1.69 42.13 -5.93
C MET A 150 -3.08 42.75 -5.82
N GLN A 151 -3.96 42.10 -5.07
CA GLN A 151 -5.35 42.49 -4.85
C GLN A 151 -5.60 42.72 -3.36
N LEU A 152 -6.30 43.80 -3.03
CA LEU A 152 -6.68 44.15 -1.68
C LEU A 152 -8.19 43.98 -1.52
N PHE A 153 -8.60 43.28 -0.48
CA PHE A 153 -9.99 43.03 -0.12
C PHE A 153 -10.27 43.55 1.28
N GLU A 154 -11.49 44.02 1.49
CA GLU A 154 -11.97 44.40 2.82
C GLU A 154 -12.23 43.13 3.63
N HIS A 155 -11.72 43.09 4.86
CA HIS A 155 -11.90 41.95 5.74
C HIS A 155 -13.32 41.97 6.32
N PRO A 156 -14.13 40.90 6.16
CA PRO A 156 -15.45 40.82 6.79
C PRO A 156 -15.34 40.74 8.32
N CYS A 157 -16.20 41.44 9.06
CA CYS A 157 -16.22 41.36 10.53
C CYS A 157 -16.70 39.98 11.01
N LEU A 158 -16.17 39.51 12.13
CA LEU A 158 -16.53 38.21 12.74
C LEU A 158 -18.04 38.17 13.03
N GLY A 159 -18.77 37.27 12.37
CA GLY A 159 -20.22 37.05 12.54
C GLY A 159 -21.10 37.48 11.34
N GLU A 160 -20.53 38.08 10.31
CA GLU A 160 -21.19 38.30 9.01
C GLU A 160 -20.86 37.16 8.02
N ASP A 161 -21.63 37.06 6.93
CA ASP A 161 -21.43 36.03 5.89
C ASP A 161 -19.96 35.97 5.45
N PRO A 162 -19.38 34.78 5.22
CA PRO A 162 -17.96 34.57 4.87
C PRO A 162 -17.55 35.16 3.52
N GLN A 163 -18.41 35.94 2.86
CA GLN A 163 -18.09 36.63 1.62
C GLN A 163 -17.01 37.70 1.88
N PRO A 164 -15.97 37.79 1.04
CA PRO A 164 -14.96 38.82 1.17
C PRO A 164 -15.64 40.17 0.89
N GLY A 165 -15.31 41.20 1.68
CA GLY A 165 -15.76 42.55 1.36
C GLY A 165 -15.22 42.99 -0.01
N GLY A 166 -15.84 44.00 -0.60
CA GLY A 166 -15.56 44.42 -1.98
C GLY A 166 -14.06 44.67 -2.23
N GLN A 167 -13.56 44.33 -3.42
CA GLN A 167 -12.17 44.60 -3.79
C GLN A 167 -11.87 46.11 -3.71
N ILE A 168 -10.91 46.46 -2.86
CA ILE A 168 -10.57 47.85 -2.52
C ILE A 168 -9.52 48.40 -3.51
N GLY A 169 -8.56 47.58 -3.93
CA GLY A 169 -7.48 47.99 -4.84
C GLY A 169 -6.81 46.83 -5.58
N GLU A 170 -6.11 47.15 -6.67
CA GLU A 170 -5.32 46.22 -7.47
C GLU A 170 -4.07 46.92 -8.01
N VAL A 171 -2.94 46.21 -8.03
CA VAL A 171 -1.71 46.66 -8.70
C VAL A 171 -0.97 45.49 -9.36
N GLU A 172 -0.34 45.77 -10.49
CA GLU A 172 0.48 44.81 -11.24
C GLU A 172 1.97 45.01 -10.88
N LEU A 173 2.66 43.94 -10.46
CA LEU A 173 4.03 44.02 -9.92
C LEU A 173 5.14 43.88 -10.97
N SER A 174 5.18 42.77 -11.70
CA SER A 174 6.25 42.46 -12.67
C SER A 174 5.78 41.54 -13.78
N THR A 175 6.45 41.59 -14.95
CA THR A 175 6.25 40.67 -16.07
C THR A 175 6.93 39.33 -15.81
N TYR A 176 6.13 38.28 -15.67
CA TYR A 176 6.57 36.89 -15.62
C TYR A 176 6.79 36.37 -17.04
N THR A 177 7.97 35.84 -17.34
CA THR A 177 8.18 35.02 -18.54
C THR A 177 7.86 33.57 -18.19
N PRO A 178 6.75 32.98 -18.70
CA PRO A 178 6.49 31.57 -18.51
C PRO A 178 7.61 30.73 -19.14
N GLU A 179 8.05 29.70 -18.43
CA GLU A 179 8.85 28.64 -19.05
C GLU A 179 8.05 28.07 -20.23
N ILE A 180 8.72 27.84 -21.37
CA ILE A 180 8.12 27.41 -22.64
C ILE A 180 7.49 26.02 -22.43
N GLY A 181 6.24 26.00 -21.97
CA GLY A 181 5.43 24.82 -21.71
C GLY A 181 4.23 24.78 -22.66
N ILE A 182 3.83 23.56 -23.00
CA ILE A 182 2.74 23.22 -23.92
C ILE A 182 1.45 24.01 -23.55
N PRO A 183 0.78 24.67 -24.51
CA PRO A 183 -0.41 25.46 -24.21
C PRO A 183 -1.58 24.54 -23.83
N GLY A 184 -2.18 24.76 -22.66
CA GLY A 184 -3.47 24.14 -22.31
C GLY A 184 -3.78 23.86 -20.84
N LYS A 185 -2.86 24.03 -19.89
CA LYS A 185 -3.15 23.84 -18.45
C LYS A 185 -2.28 24.77 -17.60
N PRO A 186 -2.82 25.56 -16.65
CA PRO A 186 -1.99 26.33 -15.72
C PRO A 186 -1.21 25.34 -14.85
N THR A 187 0.09 25.22 -15.11
CA THR A 187 1.03 24.45 -14.27
C THR A 187 1.25 25.24 -12.98
N ALA A 188 1.08 24.59 -11.82
CA ALA A 188 1.33 25.23 -10.54
C ALA A 188 2.79 25.74 -10.48
N PRO A 189 3.04 26.96 -9.97
CA PRO A 189 4.40 27.51 -9.92
C PRO A 189 5.31 26.65 -9.03
N HIS A 190 6.55 26.41 -9.49
CA HIS A 190 7.55 25.64 -8.75
C HIS A 190 7.98 26.31 -7.44
N PHE A 191 7.91 27.65 -7.37
CA PHE A 191 8.14 28.44 -6.17
C PHE A 191 6.96 29.39 -5.93
N LEU A 192 6.45 29.40 -4.69
CA LEU A 192 5.40 30.33 -4.29
C LEU A 192 6.02 31.68 -3.86
N PRO A 193 5.38 32.81 -4.17
CA PRO A 193 5.79 34.12 -3.68
C PRO A 193 5.80 34.20 -2.16
N VAL A 194 6.64 35.07 -1.61
CA VAL A 194 6.72 35.35 -0.17
C VAL A 194 6.21 36.76 0.10
N LEU A 195 5.22 36.88 0.97
CA LEU A 195 4.69 38.16 1.43
C LEU A 195 5.14 38.44 2.86
N CYS A 196 5.48 39.69 3.13
CA CYS A 196 5.87 40.20 4.44
C CYS A 196 5.26 41.59 4.62
N CYS A 197 4.60 41.83 5.74
CA CYS A 197 4.04 43.15 6.04
C CYS A 197 4.99 43.96 6.92
N LEU A 198 5.15 45.23 6.61
CA LEU A 198 5.97 46.20 7.34
C LEU A 198 5.09 47.38 7.78
N SER A 199 5.23 47.77 9.04
CA SER A 199 4.48 48.88 9.65
C SER A 199 5.40 49.84 10.40
N LEU A 200 4.94 51.07 10.58
CA LEU A 200 5.64 52.12 11.32
C LEU A 200 5.32 52.02 12.83
N PRO A 201 6.28 52.27 13.74
CA PRO A 201 6.05 52.34 15.18
C PRO A 201 4.97 53.36 15.51
N GLY A 202 3.99 52.98 16.36
CA GLY A 202 2.93 53.89 16.80
C GLY A 202 1.82 54.18 15.78
N SER A 203 1.80 53.53 14.61
CA SER A 203 0.63 53.49 13.73
C SER A 203 -0.58 53.05 14.57
N ARG A 204 -1.60 53.91 14.70
CA ARG A 204 -2.81 53.66 15.51
C ARG A 204 -3.63 52.49 14.94
N ALA A 205 -3.17 51.25 15.16
CA ALA A 205 -4.07 50.13 15.28
C ALA A 205 -4.70 50.23 16.67
N PRO A 206 -6.04 50.28 16.80
CA PRO A 206 -6.66 50.19 18.10
C PRO A 206 -6.30 48.80 18.62
N HIS A 207 -5.66 48.76 19.79
CA HIS A 207 -5.28 47.56 20.54
C HIS A 207 -3.88 46.99 20.19
N GLY A 208 -2.86 47.38 20.95
CA GLY A 208 -1.51 46.77 20.91
C GLY A 208 -1.54 45.29 21.30
N HIS A 209 -1.42 44.39 20.31
CA HIS A 209 -1.61 42.95 20.47
C HIS A 209 -0.57 42.16 19.66
N PRO A 210 -0.26 40.92 20.07
CA PRO A 210 0.88 40.16 19.57
C PRO A 210 0.84 39.97 18.05
N GLN A 211 1.95 40.40 17.45
CA GLN A 211 2.39 40.31 16.07
C GLN A 211 1.86 39.05 15.35
N ALA A 212 0.90 39.24 14.43
CA ALA A 212 0.45 38.17 13.53
C ALA A 212 1.64 37.63 12.71
N CYS A 213 1.63 36.32 12.45
CA CYS A 213 2.74 35.65 11.76
C CYS A 213 2.95 36.27 10.36
N GLY A 214 4.03 37.06 10.20
CA GLY A 214 4.41 37.70 8.93
C GLY A 214 4.38 39.23 8.88
N GLY A 215 3.98 39.92 9.95
CA GLY A 215 4.10 41.39 10.08
C GLY A 215 5.30 41.80 10.93
N PHE A 216 6.00 42.88 10.59
CA PHE A 216 7.08 43.47 11.39
C PHE A 216 6.93 44.98 11.52
N THR A 217 7.40 45.52 12.65
CA THR A 217 7.51 46.96 12.88
C THR A 217 8.96 47.38 12.66
N LEU A 218 9.22 48.22 11.67
CA LEU A 218 10.57 48.71 11.35
C LEU A 218 10.82 50.06 12.00
N GLU A 219 12.04 50.34 12.42
CA GLU A 219 12.42 51.66 12.90
C GLU A 219 12.09 52.76 11.87
N GLU A 220 11.56 53.90 12.36
CA GLU A 220 11.09 55.01 11.51
C GLU A 220 12.14 55.47 10.50
N ALA A 221 13.40 55.53 10.94
CA ALA A 221 14.56 55.87 10.13
C ALA A 221 14.71 54.95 8.90
N LEU A 222 14.71 53.63 9.11
CA LEU A 222 14.83 52.65 8.02
C LEU A 222 13.57 52.63 7.15
N PHE A 223 12.38 52.71 7.77
CA PHE A 223 11.11 52.72 7.07
C PHE A 223 11.01 53.89 6.08
N GLY A 224 11.34 55.11 6.53
CA GLY A 224 11.31 56.30 5.69
C GLY A 224 12.32 56.27 4.55
N LEU A 225 13.51 55.67 4.76
CA LEU A 225 14.52 55.52 3.71
C LEU A 225 14.08 54.53 2.61
N LEU A 226 13.44 53.42 2.99
CA LEU A 226 13.03 52.38 2.03
C LEU A 226 11.74 52.70 1.30
N PHE A 227 10.76 53.29 1.98
CA PHE A 227 9.41 53.48 1.43
C PHE A 227 9.07 54.94 1.11
N GLY A 228 9.94 55.87 1.51
CA GLY A 228 9.79 57.29 1.25
C GLY A 228 8.98 58.04 2.31
N ALA A 229 9.04 59.37 2.22
CA ALA A 229 8.35 60.26 3.15
C ALA A 229 6.83 60.10 3.08
N ASP A 230 6.26 59.86 1.90
CA ASP A 230 4.80 59.75 1.72
C ASP A 230 4.21 58.56 2.48
N ALA A 231 4.86 57.39 2.42
CA ALA A 231 4.42 56.20 3.16
C ALA A 231 4.54 56.40 4.69
N THR A 232 5.57 57.14 5.12
CA THR A 232 5.82 57.46 6.53
C THR A 232 4.79 58.44 7.07
N LEU A 233 4.53 59.54 6.34
CA LEU A 233 3.55 60.58 6.70
C LEU A 233 2.12 60.05 6.72
N LEU A 234 1.78 59.14 5.81
CA LEU A 234 0.47 58.49 5.77
C LEU A 234 0.35 57.34 6.79
N GLU A 235 1.41 57.01 7.53
CA GLU A 235 1.52 55.81 8.37
C GLU A 235 0.99 54.57 7.63
N SER A 236 1.33 54.45 6.35
CA SER A 236 0.78 53.41 5.49
C SER A 236 1.52 52.10 5.71
N PRO A 237 0.84 50.99 6.07
CA PRO A 237 1.47 49.69 6.03
C PRO A 237 1.95 49.37 4.60
N VAL A 238 3.09 48.68 4.51
CA VAL A 238 3.75 48.33 3.25
C VAL A 238 3.85 46.81 3.15
N ILE A 239 3.47 46.26 2.00
CA ILE A 239 3.66 44.85 1.70
C ILE A 239 4.90 44.68 0.85
N LEU A 240 5.83 43.87 1.35
CA LEU A 240 7.03 43.43 0.66
C LEU A 240 6.79 42.06 0.02
N CYS A 241 7.05 41.96 -1.27
CA CYS A 241 6.83 40.78 -2.10
C CYS A 241 8.17 40.27 -2.61
N GLY A 242 8.52 39.04 -2.23
CA GLY A 242 9.59 38.27 -2.86
C GLY A 242 9.01 37.36 -3.93
N LEU A 243 9.34 37.63 -5.19
CA LEU A 243 8.80 36.91 -6.33
C LEU A 243 9.69 35.73 -6.75
N PRO A 244 9.15 34.72 -7.47
CA PRO A 244 9.91 33.57 -7.95
C PRO A 244 11.03 33.91 -8.95
N ASP A 245 10.95 35.07 -9.61
CA ASP A 245 11.99 35.59 -10.51
C ASP A 245 13.17 36.23 -9.74
N GLY A 246 13.05 36.37 -8.41
CA GLY A 246 14.04 36.96 -7.53
C GLY A 246 13.87 38.46 -7.28
N GLN A 247 12.83 39.10 -7.82
CA GLN A 247 12.53 40.49 -7.53
C GLN A 247 11.96 40.67 -6.12
N LEU A 248 12.44 41.71 -5.43
CA LEU A 248 11.92 42.18 -4.15
C LEU A 248 11.19 43.51 -4.35
N CYS A 249 9.86 43.48 -4.37
CA CYS A 249 9.01 44.62 -4.66
C CYS A 249 8.24 45.08 -3.42
N CYS A 250 7.97 46.37 -3.25
CA CYS A 250 7.12 46.88 -2.18
C CYS A 250 5.93 47.70 -2.70
N VAL A 251 4.83 47.64 -1.95
CA VAL A 251 3.56 48.35 -2.24
C VAL A 251 3.03 48.98 -0.95
N ALA A 252 2.79 50.29 -0.96
CA ALA A 252 2.17 51.01 0.17
C ALA A 252 0.64 50.96 0.09
N LEU A 253 -0.01 50.36 1.08
CA LEU A 253 -1.43 50.00 1.03
C LEU A 253 -2.37 51.22 1.02
N ARG A 254 -2.18 52.22 1.90
CA ARG A 254 -3.04 53.42 1.94
C ARG A 254 -2.92 54.27 0.67
N ALA A 255 -1.72 54.30 0.07
CA ALA A 255 -1.51 54.95 -1.22
C ALA A 255 -2.29 54.24 -2.35
N LEU A 256 -2.35 52.91 -2.31
CA LEU A 256 -3.14 52.13 -3.26
C LEU A 256 -4.65 52.40 -3.12
N VAL A 257 -5.18 52.39 -1.89
CA VAL A 257 -6.61 52.66 -1.63
C VAL A 257 -7.02 54.07 -2.10
N THR A 258 -6.17 55.06 -1.85
CA THR A 258 -6.42 56.46 -2.23
C THR A 258 -6.25 56.72 -3.73
N SER A 259 -5.37 55.98 -4.43
CA SER A 259 -5.17 56.11 -5.88
C SER A 259 -6.43 55.83 -6.72
N ARG A 260 -7.40 55.06 -6.19
CA ARG A 260 -8.69 54.85 -6.87
C ARG A 260 -9.53 56.13 -6.99
N SER A 261 -9.23 57.14 -6.16
CA SER A 261 -9.96 58.41 -6.09
C SER A 261 -9.30 59.57 -6.84
N ALA A 262 -8.07 59.40 -7.37
CA ALA A 262 -7.34 60.41 -8.14
C ALA A 262 -6.56 59.80 -9.33
N PRO A 263 -6.49 60.46 -10.50
CA PRO A 263 -5.85 59.90 -11.70
C PRO A 263 -4.31 59.97 -11.59
N GLY A 264 -3.69 58.98 -10.96
CA GLY A 264 -2.24 58.73 -11.00
C GLY A 264 -1.92 57.44 -11.79
N ASP A 265 -0.67 57.27 -12.22
CA ASP A 265 -0.21 56.01 -12.84
C ASP A 265 -0.07 54.93 -11.74
N PRO A 266 -0.88 53.85 -11.75
CA PRO A 266 -0.81 52.80 -10.73
C PRO A 266 0.55 52.08 -10.72
N LYS A 267 1.34 52.15 -11.81
CA LYS A 267 2.71 51.60 -11.85
C LYS A 267 3.70 52.36 -10.96
N ALA A 268 3.41 53.62 -10.61
CA ALA A 268 4.25 54.40 -9.71
C ALA A 268 4.16 53.95 -8.25
N LEU A 269 3.18 53.09 -7.90
CA LEU A 269 2.96 52.58 -6.54
C LEU A 269 3.80 51.34 -6.21
N VAL A 270 4.39 50.70 -7.22
CA VAL A 270 5.27 49.53 -7.05
C VAL A 270 6.71 50.00 -7.13
N ARG A 271 7.48 49.74 -6.07
CA ARG A 271 8.92 50.02 -6.07
C ARG A 271 9.70 48.72 -5.93
N ILE A 272 10.61 48.48 -6.86
CA ILE A 272 11.57 47.36 -6.77
C ILE A 272 12.71 47.81 -5.85
N LEU A 273 12.89 47.13 -4.72
CA LEU A 273 13.98 47.41 -3.79
C LEU A 273 15.28 46.76 -4.24
N HIS A 274 15.21 45.50 -4.70
CA HIS A 274 16.39 44.72 -5.08
C HIS A 274 16.04 43.51 -5.96
N HIS A 275 17.04 42.89 -6.61
CA HIS A 275 16.89 41.66 -7.38
C HIS A 275 17.92 40.62 -6.91
N LEU A 276 17.48 39.53 -6.29
CA LEU A 276 18.37 38.47 -5.78
C LEU A 276 18.93 37.54 -6.88
N GLU A 277 18.38 37.60 -8.10
CA GLU A 277 18.74 36.71 -9.23
C GLU A 277 18.41 35.23 -9.01
N GLU A 278 17.68 34.94 -7.93
CA GLU A 278 17.19 33.61 -7.59
C GLU A 278 15.86 33.71 -6.82
N PRO A 279 15.02 32.66 -6.83
CA PRO A 279 13.72 32.70 -6.17
C PRO A 279 13.84 33.08 -4.69
N VAL A 280 13.04 34.07 -4.25
CA VAL A 280 13.00 34.48 -2.84
C VAL A 280 12.27 33.42 -2.02
N VAL A 281 12.92 32.89 -0.97
CA VAL A 281 12.35 31.83 -0.11
C VAL A 281 11.87 32.33 1.24
N PHE A 282 12.44 33.44 1.72
CA PHE A 282 12.14 34.03 3.03
C PHE A 282 12.41 35.54 3.04
N ILE A 283 11.57 36.26 3.80
CA ILE A 283 11.72 37.68 4.13
C ILE A 283 11.44 37.81 5.63
N GLY A 284 12.26 38.55 6.36
CA GLY A 284 12.05 38.81 7.78
C GLY A 284 12.73 40.10 8.24
N ALA A 285 12.38 40.56 9.43
CA ALA A 285 13.05 41.67 10.09
C ALA A 285 13.62 41.22 11.44
N LEU A 286 14.70 41.87 11.86
CA LEU A 286 15.41 41.56 13.09
C LEU A 286 15.98 42.82 13.73
N LYS A 287 16.26 42.74 15.03
CA LYS A 287 16.94 43.76 15.80
C LYS A 287 18.41 43.40 15.99
N THR A 288 19.31 44.22 15.46
CA THR A 288 20.77 44.04 15.52
C THR A 288 21.41 44.83 16.66
N GLU A 289 20.83 45.95 17.09
CA GLU A 289 21.38 46.79 18.14
C GLU A 289 20.88 46.43 19.55
N PRO A 290 21.78 46.38 20.56
CA PRO A 290 21.40 46.15 21.94
C PRO A 290 20.66 47.38 22.51
N GLN A 291 19.57 47.16 23.26
CA GLN A 291 18.89 48.23 23.98
C GLN A 291 19.83 48.82 25.04
N THR A 292 20.03 50.13 25.02
CA THR A 292 20.78 50.87 26.04
C THR A 292 19.99 50.95 27.35
N GLU A 293 20.66 50.66 28.47
CA GLU A 293 20.08 50.60 29.82
C GLU A 293 19.51 51.95 30.33
N GLU A 294 19.75 53.06 29.63
CA GLU A 294 19.27 54.40 30.01
C GLU A 294 17.79 54.67 29.61
N ALA A 295 17.17 53.82 28.80
CA ALA A 295 15.75 53.94 28.42
C ALA A 295 14.77 53.25 29.41
N VAL A 296 15.26 52.83 30.58
CA VAL A 296 14.50 52.04 31.56
C VAL A 296 13.68 52.92 32.53
N GLU A 297 13.93 54.24 32.58
CA GLU A 297 13.20 55.14 33.49
C GLU A 297 12.04 55.93 32.87
N SER A 298 11.77 55.78 31.57
CA SER A 298 10.59 56.40 30.94
C SER A 298 9.65 55.35 30.35
N GLU A 299 8.51 55.22 31.03
CA GLU A 299 7.26 54.59 30.59
C GLU A 299 7.11 53.07 30.82
N LEU A 300 6.50 52.77 31.98
CA LEU A 300 5.85 51.52 32.31
C LEU A 300 4.64 51.26 31.38
N SER A 301 4.87 50.75 30.18
CA SER A 301 3.84 50.08 29.38
C SER A 301 4.45 49.30 28.21
N SER A 302 4.25 47.97 28.18
CA SER A 302 4.31 47.08 26.99
C SER A 302 5.24 47.53 25.85
N MET A 303 6.55 47.28 25.99
CA MET A 303 7.56 47.67 25.00
C MET A 303 7.43 46.86 23.69
N GLU A 304 6.90 47.49 22.65
CA GLU A 304 6.99 47.01 21.26
C GLU A 304 8.46 46.93 20.83
N VAL A 305 8.92 45.76 20.39
CA VAL A 305 10.30 45.57 19.92
C VAL A 305 10.40 45.94 18.45
N HIS A 306 10.90 47.14 18.15
CA HIS A 306 11.13 47.60 16.77
C HIS A 306 12.39 46.95 16.16
N SER A 307 12.30 46.58 14.89
CA SER A 307 13.39 45.99 14.10
C SER A 307 14.17 47.07 13.33
N ASP A 308 15.50 46.98 13.35
CA ASP A 308 16.42 47.94 12.71
C ASP A 308 17.03 47.39 11.41
N CYS A 309 16.74 46.13 11.06
CA CYS A 309 17.32 45.44 9.91
C CYS A 309 16.28 44.57 9.20
N LEU A 310 16.21 44.69 7.88
CA LEU A 310 15.38 43.88 6.99
C LEU A 310 16.25 42.86 6.23
N VAL A 311 15.80 41.61 6.14
CA VAL A 311 16.55 40.55 5.45
C VAL A 311 15.68 39.77 4.47
N ALA A 312 16.24 39.50 3.29
CA ALA A 312 15.66 38.62 2.28
C ALA A 312 16.66 37.49 1.95
N LEU A 313 16.18 36.24 1.91
CA LEU A 313 16.94 35.05 1.55
C LEU A 313 16.41 34.45 0.25
N GLY A 314 17.33 34.13 -0.66
CA GLY A 314 17.07 33.39 -1.89
C GLY A 314 17.36 31.90 -1.76
N HIS A 315 16.86 31.14 -2.74
CA HIS A 315 16.93 29.67 -2.72
C HIS A 315 18.35 29.10 -2.76
N HIS A 316 19.29 29.67 -3.52
CA HIS A 316 20.66 29.14 -3.57
C HIS A 316 21.59 29.80 -2.53
N GLY A 317 21.03 30.66 -1.66
CA GLY A 317 21.68 31.19 -0.47
C GLY A 317 22.11 32.65 -0.59
N ARG A 318 21.77 33.35 -1.68
CA ARG A 318 21.96 34.80 -1.77
C ARG A 318 21.08 35.49 -0.73
N THR A 319 21.69 36.31 0.10
CA THR A 319 21.05 36.93 1.26
C THR A 319 21.29 38.43 1.21
N LEU A 320 20.23 39.22 1.20
CA LEU A 320 20.29 40.67 1.30
C LEU A 320 19.91 41.10 2.72
N ALA A 321 20.76 41.89 3.37
CA ALA A 321 20.44 42.59 4.60
C ALA A 321 20.43 44.10 4.34
N ILE A 322 19.42 44.79 4.87
CA ILE A 322 19.22 46.22 4.69
C ILE A 322 19.08 46.88 6.06
N LYS A 323 19.94 47.85 6.35
CA LYS A 323 19.94 48.59 7.61
C LYS A 323 20.18 50.08 7.38
N ALA A 324 19.68 50.94 8.26
CA ALA A 324 20.00 52.37 8.20
C ALA A 324 21.40 52.61 8.76
N SER A 325 22.27 53.26 8.00
CA SER A 325 23.60 53.66 8.47
C SER A 325 23.99 55.06 8.01
N PHE A 326 24.98 55.64 8.65
CA PHE A 326 25.47 56.98 8.33
C PHE A 326 26.51 56.94 7.22
N ASP A 327 26.30 57.72 6.17
CA ASP A 327 27.29 57.91 5.11
C ASP A 327 28.50 58.73 5.62
N LYS A 328 29.53 58.86 4.78
CA LYS A 328 30.73 59.65 5.10
C LYS A 328 30.45 61.14 5.32
N SER A 329 29.27 61.61 4.92
CA SER A 329 28.80 62.99 5.03
C SER A 329 27.90 63.23 6.24
N GLY A 330 27.62 62.18 7.03
CA GLY A 330 26.75 62.23 8.21
C GLY A 330 25.25 62.15 7.90
N ASN A 331 24.85 61.83 6.67
CA ASN A 331 23.45 61.61 6.30
C ASN A 331 23.06 60.15 6.51
N LEU A 332 21.83 59.91 6.97
CA LEU A 332 21.29 58.58 7.11
C LEU A 332 20.92 58.02 5.72
N VAL A 333 21.45 56.85 5.37
CA VAL A 333 21.22 56.16 4.09
C VAL A 333 20.96 54.66 4.33
N PRO A 334 20.22 53.97 3.45
CA PRO A 334 20.04 52.53 3.56
C PRO A 334 21.32 51.82 3.07
N GLU A 335 21.97 51.07 3.96
CA GLU A 335 23.07 50.16 3.66
C GLU A 335 22.50 48.82 3.22
N LEU A 336 22.66 48.49 1.94
CA LEU A 336 22.31 47.20 1.36
C LEU A 336 23.57 46.34 1.25
N GLN A 337 23.59 45.23 1.97
CA GLN A 337 24.71 44.29 1.98
C GLN A 337 24.24 42.90 1.56
N GLU A 338 24.89 42.36 0.53
CA GLU A 338 24.69 40.98 0.09
C GLU A 338 25.68 40.02 0.74
N TYR A 339 25.19 38.82 1.06
CA TYR A 339 25.94 37.70 1.58
C TYR A 339 25.58 36.41 0.84
N PHE A 340 26.49 35.44 0.89
CA PHE A 340 26.27 34.11 0.34
C PHE A 340 26.27 33.08 1.46
N LEU A 341 25.08 32.58 1.79
CA LEU A 341 24.89 31.49 2.73
C LEU A 341 24.88 30.14 2.00
N PRO A 342 25.12 29.01 2.69
CA PRO A 342 25.04 27.69 2.05
C PRO A 342 23.62 27.38 1.57
N GLY A 343 23.46 27.16 0.26
CA GLY A 343 22.23 26.65 -0.35
C GLY A 343 22.26 25.15 -0.68
N PRO A 344 21.14 24.56 -1.12
CA PRO A 344 19.83 25.19 -1.31
C PRO A 344 19.10 25.40 0.04
N VAL A 345 18.50 26.57 0.20
CA VAL A 345 17.72 26.97 1.38
C VAL A 345 16.29 26.48 1.23
N LEU A 346 15.82 25.73 2.23
CA LEU A 346 14.46 25.17 2.29
C LEU A 346 13.49 26.08 3.05
N CYS A 347 13.94 26.61 4.19
CA CYS A 347 13.18 27.53 5.03
C CYS A 347 14.13 28.38 5.87
N ALA A 348 13.62 29.48 6.43
CA ALA A 348 14.33 30.30 7.38
C ALA A 348 13.38 30.96 8.38
N ALA A 349 13.93 31.41 9.52
CA ALA A 349 13.24 32.19 10.54
C ALA A 349 14.20 33.17 11.21
N CYS A 350 13.68 34.33 11.63
CA CYS A 350 14.41 35.32 12.42
C CYS A 350 14.16 35.09 13.91
N GLY A 351 15.23 35.05 14.70
CA GLY A 351 15.15 34.96 16.16
C GLY A 351 15.70 36.19 16.86
N ALA A 352 15.67 36.16 18.19
CA ALA A 352 16.17 37.25 19.02
C ALA A 352 17.68 37.47 18.88
N GLY A 353 18.12 38.72 19.11
CA GLY A 353 19.54 39.09 19.12
C GLY A 353 20.21 39.05 17.73
N GLY A 354 19.48 39.44 16.69
CA GLY A 354 20.01 39.53 15.33
C GLY A 354 20.32 38.20 14.65
N ARG A 355 19.73 37.08 15.11
CA ARG A 355 20.04 35.74 14.60
C ARG A 355 19.07 35.29 13.51
N ILE A 356 19.61 34.68 12.46
CA ILE A 356 18.85 34.04 11.39
C ILE A 356 19.11 32.55 11.43
N TYR A 357 18.04 31.77 11.45
CA TYR A 357 18.07 30.32 11.30
C TYR A 357 17.66 29.98 9.88
N HIS A 358 18.48 29.21 9.15
CA HIS A 358 18.13 28.71 7.82
C HIS A 358 18.41 27.21 7.71
N SER A 359 17.52 26.50 7.03
CA SER A 359 17.63 25.07 6.80
C SER A 359 18.12 24.76 5.39
N THR A 360 19.00 23.77 5.31
CA THR A 360 19.40 23.11 4.07
C THR A 360 19.07 21.62 4.15
N PRO A 361 19.09 20.86 3.03
CA PRO A 361 18.81 19.43 3.08
C PRO A 361 19.69 18.65 4.06
N SER A 362 20.93 19.10 4.25
CA SER A 362 21.93 18.46 5.10
C SER A 362 21.94 18.97 6.54
N ASP A 363 21.51 20.20 6.82
CA ASP A 363 21.72 20.82 8.13
C ASP A 363 20.90 22.11 8.36
N LEU A 364 20.57 22.37 9.62
CA LEU A 364 20.02 23.62 10.13
C LEU A 364 21.16 24.49 10.65
N ARG A 365 21.26 25.73 10.17
CA ARG A 365 22.36 26.64 10.48
C ARG A 365 21.87 27.94 11.08
N VAL A 366 22.68 28.53 11.95
CA VAL A 366 22.45 29.85 12.56
C VAL A 366 23.50 30.86 12.09
N VAL A 367 23.08 32.09 11.84
CA VAL A 367 23.90 33.22 11.43
C VAL A 367 23.59 34.40 12.35
N ASP A 368 24.60 35.16 12.76
CA ASP A 368 24.46 36.31 13.66
C ASP A 368 24.81 37.61 12.92
N LEU A 369 23.84 38.52 12.82
CA LEU A 369 24.00 39.85 12.21
C LEU A 369 24.35 40.95 13.23
N ALA A 370 24.23 40.69 14.53
CA ALA A 370 24.55 41.64 15.60
C ALA A 370 26.05 41.64 15.97
N GLN A 371 26.80 40.57 15.65
CA GLN A 371 28.18 40.34 16.09
C GLN A 371 29.26 41.29 15.47
N GLY A 372 28.87 42.28 14.67
CA GLY A 372 29.79 43.21 13.98
C GLY A 372 30.26 44.43 14.77
N SER A 373 29.81 44.62 16.02
CA SER A 373 29.99 45.88 16.78
C SER A 373 31.14 45.88 17.81
N VAL A 374 31.90 44.79 17.98
CA VAL A 374 33.07 44.78 18.88
C VAL A 374 34.36 44.76 18.06
N PRO A 375 35.24 45.78 18.16
CA PRO A 375 36.49 45.82 17.41
C PRO A 375 37.39 44.66 17.84
N LEU A 376 37.82 43.82 16.89
CA LEU A 376 38.87 42.82 17.15
C LEU A 376 40.27 43.47 17.16
N ASP A 377 40.40 44.72 16.71
CA ASP A 377 41.67 45.42 16.55
C ASP A 377 41.52 46.93 16.84
N PRO A 378 42.29 47.54 17.77
CA PRO A 378 42.18 48.95 18.11
C PRO A 378 42.73 49.93 17.04
N GLN A 379 43.15 49.44 15.87
CA GLN A 379 43.70 50.26 14.77
C GLN A 379 42.80 50.37 13.53
N GLN A 380 41.62 49.74 13.48
CA GLN A 380 40.67 49.97 12.38
C GLN A 380 39.93 51.30 12.58
N PRO A 381 39.77 52.13 11.52
CA PRO A 381 39.06 53.39 11.63
C PRO A 381 37.63 53.11 12.09
N ASN A 382 37.19 53.83 13.13
CA ASN A 382 35.85 53.79 13.71
C ASN A 382 34.80 53.54 12.61
N ARG A 383 34.26 52.31 12.57
CA ARG A 383 33.12 52.00 11.71
C ARG A 383 31.94 52.82 12.21
N ALA A 384 31.13 53.34 11.29
CA ALA A 384 29.93 54.07 11.67
C ALA A 384 29.09 53.17 12.61
N PRO A 385 28.61 53.70 13.75
CA PRO A 385 27.71 52.96 14.62
C PRO A 385 26.51 52.47 13.79
N GLY A 386 26.15 51.21 13.97
CA GLY A 386 25.04 50.57 13.27
C GLY A 386 25.35 49.87 11.93
N SER A 387 26.60 49.82 11.46
CA SER A 387 26.93 49.12 10.20
C SER A 387 26.82 47.57 10.26
N LEU A 388 26.51 46.94 9.13
CA LEU A 388 26.37 45.48 9.01
C LEU A 388 27.74 44.75 9.02
N PRO A 389 27.83 43.49 9.48
CA PRO A 389 29.08 42.73 9.48
C PRO A 389 29.59 42.50 8.04
N PRO A 390 30.91 42.52 7.76
CA PRO A 390 31.41 42.38 6.39
C PRO A 390 31.30 40.95 5.86
N THR A 391 31.29 39.95 6.75
CA THR A 391 31.18 38.53 6.43
C THR A 391 30.31 37.83 7.47
N LEU A 392 29.59 36.79 7.04
CA LEU A 392 28.76 35.95 7.89
C LEU A 392 29.38 34.57 8.05
N CYS A 393 29.41 34.07 9.28
CA CYS A 393 29.92 32.74 9.61
C CYS A 393 28.78 31.83 10.05
N PRO A 394 28.18 31.03 9.15
CA PRO A 394 27.10 30.14 9.51
C PRO A 394 27.60 29.01 10.42
N THR A 395 26.89 28.79 11.53
CA THR A 395 27.19 27.73 12.50
C THR A 395 26.18 26.59 12.37
N SER A 396 26.67 25.35 12.23
CA SER A 396 25.85 24.14 12.18
C SER A 396 25.19 23.82 13.53
N LEU A 397 23.91 23.45 13.50
CA LEU A 397 23.17 22.92 14.65
C LEU A 397 23.07 21.38 14.61
N SER A 398 23.62 20.72 13.60
CA SER A 398 23.61 19.25 13.45
C SER A 398 22.21 18.63 13.39
N VAL A 399 21.24 19.38 12.83
CA VAL A 399 19.85 18.91 12.63
C VAL A 399 19.56 18.87 11.13
N CYS A 400 19.42 17.67 10.57
CA CYS A 400 19.28 17.48 9.13
C CYS A 400 17.82 17.50 8.65
N SER A 401 17.63 17.81 7.37
CA SER A 401 16.37 17.60 6.65
C SER A 401 15.16 18.32 7.25
N VAL A 402 15.35 19.54 7.76
CA VAL A 402 14.26 20.39 8.26
C VAL A 402 13.57 21.08 7.09
N LEU A 403 12.27 20.86 6.92
CA LEU A 403 11.46 21.46 5.84
C LEU A 403 10.94 22.85 6.20
N THR A 404 10.60 23.07 7.47
CA THR A 404 10.07 24.36 7.95
C THR A 404 10.45 24.57 9.40
N VAL A 405 10.66 25.82 9.79
CA VAL A 405 11.11 26.22 11.13
C VAL A 405 10.36 27.47 11.58
N SER A 406 10.01 27.50 12.85
CA SER A 406 9.40 28.64 13.53
C SER A 406 10.08 28.87 14.87
N VAL A 407 10.19 30.14 15.28
CA VAL A 407 10.73 30.50 16.60
C VAL A 407 9.57 30.49 17.59
N SER A 408 9.69 29.71 18.65
CA SER A 408 8.70 29.65 19.72
C SER A 408 8.75 30.95 20.55
N PRO A 409 7.64 31.66 20.73
CA PRO A 409 7.59 32.87 21.57
C PRO A 409 7.69 32.55 23.07
N ARG A 410 7.63 31.28 23.47
CA ARG A 410 7.59 30.81 24.86
C ARG A 410 8.95 30.69 25.54
N ALA A 411 10.04 30.89 24.81
CA ALA A 411 11.36 30.64 25.36
C ALA A 411 11.67 31.61 26.52
N PRO A 412 12.17 31.11 27.67
CA PRO A 412 12.53 31.95 28.81
C PRO A 412 13.65 32.93 28.41
N ALA A 413 13.68 34.11 29.04
CA ALA A 413 14.60 35.19 28.71
C ALA A 413 16.06 34.69 28.58
N GLY A 414 16.57 34.66 27.35
CA GLY A 414 17.94 34.24 27.02
C GLY A 414 18.05 32.86 26.33
N GLU A 415 17.07 31.98 26.39
CA GLU A 415 17.05 30.74 25.59
C GLU A 415 16.21 30.95 24.31
N THR A 416 16.54 30.24 23.22
CA THR A 416 15.74 30.27 21.98
C THR A 416 15.26 28.86 21.69
N GLU A 417 13.96 28.68 21.61
CA GLU A 417 13.35 27.41 21.23
C GLU A 417 12.85 27.49 19.78
N LEU A 418 13.27 26.53 18.94
CA LEU A 418 12.82 26.41 17.55
C LEU A 418 11.89 25.21 17.42
N LEU A 419 10.74 25.40 16.79
CA LEU A 419 9.88 24.31 16.34
C LEU A 419 10.17 24.02 14.87
N ALA A 420 10.41 22.75 14.55
CA ALA A 420 10.80 22.32 13.21
C ALA A 420 10.04 21.07 12.76
N LEU A 421 9.78 20.98 11.46
CA LEU A 421 9.24 19.77 10.82
C LEU A 421 10.34 19.13 9.96
N SER A 422 10.61 17.84 10.15
CA SER A 422 11.54 17.09 9.31
C SER A 422 10.90 16.62 8.00
N ALA A 423 11.73 16.26 7.02
CA ALA A 423 11.30 15.61 5.78
C ALA A 423 10.62 14.25 5.98
N LYS A 424 10.83 13.62 7.15
CA LYS A 424 10.12 12.40 7.56
C LYS A 424 8.79 12.69 8.27
N GLY A 425 8.37 13.96 8.29
CA GLY A 425 7.16 14.42 8.95
C GLY A 425 7.20 14.37 10.48
N ARG A 426 8.38 14.28 11.10
CA ARG A 426 8.50 14.43 12.56
C ARG A 426 8.55 15.90 12.96
N LEU A 427 7.66 16.32 13.85
CA LEU A 427 7.70 17.60 14.56
C LEU A 427 8.70 17.50 15.72
N MET A 428 9.58 18.50 15.82
CA MET A 428 10.63 18.55 16.83
C MET A 428 10.74 19.95 17.44
N SER A 429 11.08 20.00 18.74
CA SER A 429 11.52 21.22 19.43
C SER A 429 13.04 21.18 19.62
N CYS A 430 13.72 22.26 19.25
CA CYS A 430 15.17 22.43 19.37
C CYS A 430 15.46 23.57 20.35
N SER A 431 15.95 23.24 21.54
CA SER A 431 16.34 24.25 22.54
C SER A 431 17.79 24.67 22.33
N LEU A 432 17.99 25.98 22.07
CA LEU A 432 19.29 26.61 21.84
C LEU A 432 19.69 27.46 23.05
N ARG A 433 20.84 27.14 23.64
CA ARG A 433 21.47 27.98 24.65
C ARG A 433 22.46 28.95 24.01
N PRO A 434 22.41 30.26 24.36
CA PRO A 434 23.37 31.22 23.85
C PRO A 434 24.77 30.87 24.35
N LYS A 435 25.75 30.87 23.44
CA LYS A 435 27.16 30.90 23.84
C LYS A 435 27.44 32.28 24.43
N SER A 436 28.01 32.33 25.63
CA SER A 436 28.50 33.59 26.21
C SER A 436 29.50 34.25 25.25
N PRO A 437 29.43 35.57 25.01
CA PRO A 437 30.33 36.27 24.12
C PRO A 437 31.70 36.38 24.78
N GLY A 438 32.71 35.76 24.18
CA GLY A 438 34.10 35.92 24.57
C GLY A 438 34.97 34.85 23.93
N PRO A 439 36.01 35.21 23.15
CA PRO A 439 37.02 34.25 22.73
C PRO A 439 37.88 33.96 23.96
N THR A 440 37.44 33.05 24.84
CA THR A 440 38.33 32.50 25.86
C THR A 440 39.44 31.76 25.13
N ARG A 441 40.63 32.38 25.11
CA ARG A 441 41.87 31.85 24.54
C ARG A 441 41.98 30.36 24.89
N MET A 442 41.83 29.52 23.87
CA MET A 442 41.72 28.07 24.03
C MET A 442 43.02 27.56 24.67
N THR A 443 42.93 27.06 25.90
CA THR A 443 44.08 26.48 26.61
C THR A 443 44.42 25.13 25.98
N SER A 444 45.70 24.71 25.97
CA SER A 444 46.13 23.44 25.37
C SER A 444 45.34 22.24 25.89
N ALA A 445 45.03 22.22 27.19
CA ALA A 445 44.18 21.19 27.81
C ALA A 445 42.73 21.17 27.27
N SER A 446 42.19 22.33 26.89
CA SER A 446 40.86 22.41 26.25
C SER A 446 40.88 21.97 24.79
N ALA A 447 42.01 22.16 24.09
CA ALA A 447 42.20 21.67 22.73
C ALA A 447 42.31 20.13 22.71
N ASP A 448 43.11 19.54 23.59
CA ASP A 448 43.26 18.08 23.70
C ASP A 448 41.95 17.38 24.05
N ARG A 449 41.16 17.96 24.96
CA ARG A 449 39.83 17.45 25.29
C ARG A 449 38.86 17.54 24.11
N LYS A 450 38.89 18.65 23.37
CA LYS A 450 38.03 18.85 22.19
C LYS A 450 38.42 17.92 21.04
N ILE A 451 39.72 17.64 20.86
CA ILE A 451 40.20 16.64 19.91
C ILE A 451 39.72 15.25 20.31
N LYS A 452 39.79 14.89 21.60
CA LYS A 452 39.28 13.61 22.10
C LYS A 452 37.77 13.44 21.90
N GLU A 453 37.00 14.49 22.17
CA GLU A 453 35.54 14.54 21.92
C GLU A 453 35.19 14.45 20.43
N LEU A 454 35.97 15.10 19.55
CA LEU A 454 35.79 14.99 18.09
C LEU A 454 36.13 13.60 17.57
N LEU A 455 37.19 12.98 18.07
CA LEU A 455 37.58 11.62 17.68
C LEU A 455 36.57 10.57 18.18
N SER A 456 36.01 10.74 19.38
CA SER A 456 34.91 9.88 19.85
C SER A 456 33.65 10.10 19.01
N GLY A 457 33.31 11.35 18.67
CA GLY A 457 32.18 11.66 17.80
C GLY A 457 32.33 11.06 16.39
N ILE A 458 33.54 11.04 15.83
CA ILE A 458 33.83 10.37 14.55
C ILE A 458 33.65 8.85 14.68
N GLY A 459 34.08 8.24 15.79
CA GLY A 459 33.86 6.83 16.09
C GLY A 459 32.37 6.48 16.11
N ASP A 460 31.58 7.23 16.89
CA ASP A 460 30.14 7.02 17.02
C ASP A 460 29.41 7.18 15.68
N VAL A 461 29.79 8.20 14.89
CA VAL A 461 29.22 8.40 13.55
C VAL A 461 29.62 7.26 12.60
N SER A 462 30.85 6.77 12.68
CA SER A 462 31.32 5.65 11.85
C SER A 462 30.55 4.36 12.14
N GLU A 463 30.31 4.06 13.41
CA GLU A 463 29.51 2.90 13.83
C GLU A 463 28.07 3.02 13.34
N ARG A 464 27.43 4.19 13.52
CA ARG A 464 26.09 4.47 13.01
C ARG A 464 26.00 4.34 11.48
N VAL A 465 26.99 4.83 10.75
CA VAL A 465 27.06 4.68 9.29
C VAL A 465 27.24 3.21 8.89
N SER A 466 28.06 2.45 9.61
CA SER A 466 28.26 1.02 9.35
C SER A 466 26.96 0.22 9.58
N PHE A 467 26.21 0.59 10.62
CA PHE A 467 24.93 0.00 10.96
C PHE A 467 23.86 0.35 9.92
N LEU A 468 23.79 1.63 9.52
CA LEU A 468 22.88 2.08 8.46
C LEU A 468 23.21 1.38 7.13
N LYS A 469 24.48 1.20 6.80
CA LYS A 469 24.91 0.44 5.62
C LYS A 469 24.39 -1.00 5.67
N LYS A 470 24.53 -1.69 6.81
CA LYS A 470 23.98 -3.05 6.98
C LYS A 470 22.47 -3.10 6.79
N ALA A 471 21.73 -2.12 7.34
CA ALA A 471 20.28 -2.03 7.18
C ALA A 471 19.87 -1.76 5.72
N VAL A 472 20.60 -0.90 5.00
CA VAL A 472 20.39 -0.66 3.57
C VAL A 472 20.69 -1.92 2.76
N ASP A 473 21.80 -2.61 3.04
CA ASP A 473 22.16 -3.85 2.37
C ASP A 473 21.11 -4.96 2.61
N GLN A 474 20.53 -5.03 3.81
CA GLN A 474 19.42 -5.95 4.12
C GLN A 474 18.15 -5.61 3.32
N ARG A 475 17.76 -4.33 3.28
CA ARG A 475 16.60 -3.88 2.49
C ARG A 475 16.80 -4.10 0.99
N ASN A 476 17.99 -3.84 0.47
CA ASN A 476 18.33 -4.11 -0.93
C ASN A 476 18.21 -5.60 -1.26
N LYS A 477 18.67 -6.49 -0.38
CA LYS A 477 18.48 -7.94 -0.56
C LYS A 477 17.00 -8.33 -0.59
N ALA A 478 16.18 -7.80 0.32
CA ALA A 478 14.75 -8.05 0.35
C ALA A 478 14.06 -7.57 -0.94
N LEU A 479 14.42 -6.37 -1.43
CA LEU A 479 13.92 -5.84 -2.70
C LEU A 479 14.30 -6.71 -3.90
N THR A 480 15.53 -7.22 -3.96
CA THR A 480 15.95 -8.15 -5.01
C THR A 480 15.10 -9.42 -5.00
N SER A 481 14.90 -10.03 -3.81
CA SER A 481 14.08 -11.23 -3.67
C SER A 481 12.60 -10.99 -4.04
N LEU A 482 12.04 -9.83 -3.70
CA LEU A 482 10.68 -9.45 -4.11
C LEU A 482 10.55 -9.25 -5.61
N ASN A 483 11.55 -8.62 -6.24
CA ASN A 483 11.58 -8.43 -7.69
C ASN A 483 11.65 -9.76 -8.44
N GLU A 484 12.47 -10.70 -7.96
CA GLU A 484 12.52 -12.07 -8.47
C GLU A 484 11.16 -12.78 -8.31
N ALA A 485 10.52 -12.66 -7.15
CA ALA A 485 9.22 -13.27 -6.92
C ALA A 485 8.12 -12.68 -7.81
N MET A 486 8.16 -11.37 -8.07
CA MET A 486 7.26 -10.71 -9.01
C MET A 486 7.46 -11.22 -10.44
N ASN A 487 8.71 -11.36 -10.89
CA ASN A 487 9.01 -11.89 -12.22
C ASN A 487 8.49 -13.32 -12.40
N VAL A 488 8.68 -14.18 -11.39
CA VAL A 488 8.12 -15.54 -11.37
C VAL A 488 6.59 -15.51 -11.44
N SER A 489 5.95 -14.63 -10.67
CA SER A 489 4.48 -14.49 -10.64
C SER A 489 3.93 -14.03 -11.99
N CYS A 490 4.54 -13.02 -12.61
CA CYS A 490 4.19 -12.54 -13.94
C CYS A 490 4.36 -13.63 -14.99
N ALA A 491 5.46 -14.39 -14.95
CA ALA A 491 5.73 -15.46 -15.91
C ALA A 491 4.69 -16.61 -15.81
N LEU A 492 4.27 -16.96 -14.59
CA LEU A 492 3.23 -17.96 -14.36
C LEU A 492 1.85 -17.48 -14.84
N LEU A 493 1.45 -16.24 -14.52
CA LEU A 493 0.13 -15.70 -14.86
C LEU A 493 -0.03 -15.35 -16.35
N SER A 494 1.06 -15.02 -17.05
CA SER A 494 1.03 -14.66 -18.47
C SER A 494 0.91 -15.87 -19.41
N SER A 495 1.25 -17.06 -18.93
CA SER A 495 1.24 -18.31 -19.72
C SER A 495 -0.18 -18.89 -19.86
N ARG A 496 -0.99 -18.34 -20.78
CA ARG A 496 -2.32 -18.90 -21.11
C ARG A 496 -2.25 -20.09 -22.07
N GLU A 497 -1.31 -20.08 -23.02
CA GLU A 497 -1.08 -21.17 -23.98
C GLU A 497 0.44 -21.32 -24.24
N GLY A 498 1.05 -22.40 -23.75
CA GLY A 498 2.49 -22.68 -23.86
C GLY A 498 3.06 -23.44 -22.65
N PRO A 499 4.29 -24.00 -22.73
CA PRO A 499 4.94 -24.65 -21.60
C PRO A 499 5.18 -23.64 -20.48
N ARG A 500 4.59 -23.90 -19.31
CA ARG A 500 4.74 -23.02 -18.14
C ARG A 500 6.20 -23.02 -17.67
N PRO A 501 6.73 -21.86 -17.25
CA PRO A 501 8.13 -21.75 -16.77
C PRO A 501 8.34 -22.52 -15.47
N ILE A 502 7.31 -22.67 -14.65
CA ILE A 502 7.31 -23.59 -13.52
C ILE A 502 6.04 -24.42 -13.63
N SER A 503 6.20 -25.74 -13.54
CA SER A 503 5.09 -26.69 -13.65
C SER A 503 5.17 -27.71 -12.53
N CYS A 504 4.01 -28.17 -12.08
CA CYS A 504 3.91 -29.30 -11.16
C CYS A 504 3.11 -30.40 -11.81
N THR A 505 3.74 -31.53 -12.09
CA THR A 505 3.06 -32.71 -12.63
C THR A 505 2.77 -33.69 -11.50
N THR A 506 1.52 -34.12 -11.38
CA THR A 506 1.11 -35.09 -10.36
C THR A 506 0.84 -36.42 -11.04
N THR A 507 1.52 -37.48 -10.59
CA THR A 507 1.29 -38.85 -11.02
C THR A 507 0.79 -39.69 -9.84
N THR A 508 0.07 -40.76 -10.14
CA THR A 508 -0.51 -41.65 -9.11
C THR A 508 0.01 -43.06 -9.34
N SER A 509 0.51 -43.70 -8.28
CA SER A 509 1.03 -45.06 -8.34
C SER A 509 0.59 -45.86 -7.12
N TRP A 510 0.57 -47.18 -7.27
CA TRP A 510 0.33 -48.09 -6.15
C TRP A 510 1.67 -48.46 -5.52
N SER A 511 1.78 -48.23 -4.21
CA SER A 511 2.93 -48.67 -3.41
C SER A 511 2.51 -49.85 -2.54
N HIS A 512 3.32 -50.92 -2.56
CA HIS A 512 3.08 -52.12 -1.76
C HIS A 512 3.89 -52.01 -0.47
N LEU A 513 3.28 -51.50 0.61
CA LEU A 513 3.88 -51.59 1.94
C LEU A 513 3.59 -53.00 2.52
N PRO A 514 4.46 -53.55 3.38
CA PRO A 514 4.38 -54.94 3.86
C PRO A 514 3.08 -55.33 4.59
N LEU A 515 2.16 -54.39 4.84
CA LEU A 515 0.88 -54.60 5.51
C LEU A 515 -0.33 -54.12 4.68
N GLN A 516 -0.16 -53.25 3.67
CA GLN A 516 -1.28 -52.66 2.93
C GLN A 516 -0.81 -52.03 1.60
N ASP A 517 -1.59 -52.22 0.53
CA ASP A 517 -1.44 -51.46 -0.71
C ASP A 517 -1.96 -50.03 -0.50
N VAL A 518 -1.09 -49.03 -0.69
CA VAL A 518 -1.44 -47.61 -0.52
C VAL A 518 -1.26 -46.87 -1.85
N LEU A 519 -2.30 -46.14 -2.24
CA LEU A 519 -2.24 -45.24 -3.38
C LEU A 519 -1.42 -44.01 -3.00
N THR A 520 -0.37 -43.71 -3.77
CA THR A 520 0.50 -42.54 -3.56
C THR A 520 0.35 -41.55 -4.71
N ALA A 521 0.32 -40.27 -4.37
CA ALA A 521 0.42 -39.17 -5.33
C ALA A 521 1.83 -38.59 -5.28
N THR A 522 2.46 -38.53 -6.45
CA THR A 522 3.83 -38.03 -6.62
C THR A 522 3.76 -36.72 -7.38
N CYS A 523 4.07 -35.61 -6.70
CA CYS A 523 4.07 -34.26 -7.25
C CYS A 523 5.51 -33.85 -7.62
N LEU A 524 5.79 -33.73 -8.91
CA LEU A 524 7.07 -33.29 -9.44
C LEU A 524 7.00 -31.81 -9.81
N LEU A 525 7.63 -30.97 -9.00
CA LEU A 525 7.81 -29.54 -9.27
C LEU A 525 9.05 -29.35 -10.14
N GLN A 526 8.88 -28.83 -11.35
CA GLN A 526 9.96 -28.58 -12.30
C GLN A 526 10.04 -27.08 -12.62
N ASN A 527 11.25 -26.51 -12.49
CA ASN A 527 11.55 -25.15 -12.91
C ASN A 527 12.24 -25.18 -14.27
N SER A 528 11.53 -24.81 -15.32
CA SER A 528 12.03 -24.65 -16.71
C SER A 528 12.25 -23.18 -17.09
N GLY A 529 12.07 -22.24 -16.16
CA GLY A 529 12.27 -20.81 -16.37
C GLY A 529 13.67 -20.32 -16.02
N ASP A 530 13.92 -19.04 -16.27
CA ASP A 530 15.22 -18.38 -16.07
C ASP A 530 15.46 -17.91 -14.61
N PHE A 531 14.42 -17.92 -13.78
CA PHE A 531 14.47 -17.42 -12.39
C PHE A 531 14.57 -18.58 -11.39
N SER A 532 15.27 -18.37 -10.27
CA SER A 532 15.32 -19.33 -9.17
C SER A 532 14.17 -19.13 -8.18
N LEU A 533 13.65 -20.22 -7.63
CA LEU A 533 12.79 -20.19 -6.44
C LEU A 533 13.67 -20.27 -5.20
N ASP A 534 13.99 -19.13 -4.61
CA ASP A 534 14.82 -19.03 -3.39
C ASP A 534 13.94 -18.96 -2.10
N ARG A 535 14.50 -18.42 -1.01
CA ARG A 535 13.83 -18.31 0.29
C ARG A 535 12.49 -17.56 0.18
N GLY A 536 11.50 -18.02 0.94
CA GLY A 536 10.12 -17.52 0.94
C GLY A 536 9.15 -18.36 0.10
N TRP A 537 9.63 -19.18 -0.83
CA TRP A 537 8.78 -20.07 -1.64
C TRP A 537 8.48 -21.41 -0.94
N THR A 538 7.20 -21.77 -0.90
CA THR A 538 6.67 -23.01 -0.36
C THR A 538 5.76 -23.70 -1.38
N LEU A 539 5.94 -25.00 -1.58
CA LEU A 539 5.02 -25.83 -2.34
C LEU A 539 3.88 -26.29 -1.41
N CYS A 540 2.66 -25.85 -1.71
CA CYS A 540 1.45 -26.25 -1.02
C CYS A 540 0.73 -27.31 -1.83
N ILE A 541 0.57 -28.51 -1.26
CA ILE A 541 -0.18 -29.61 -1.86
C ILE A 541 -1.42 -29.86 -1.00
N GLN A 542 -2.58 -29.54 -1.55
CA GLN A 542 -3.86 -29.75 -0.89
C GLN A 542 -4.53 -31.00 -1.45
N VAL A 543 -4.85 -31.94 -0.57
CA VAL A 543 -5.58 -33.17 -0.89
C VAL A 543 -7.00 -33.02 -0.38
N LEU A 544 -7.93 -32.90 -1.31
CA LEU A 544 -9.36 -32.75 -1.07
C LEU A 544 -10.03 -34.11 -1.27
N THR A 545 -10.60 -34.65 -0.21
CA THR A 545 -11.49 -35.80 -0.32
C THR A 545 -12.91 -35.29 -0.54
N SER A 546 -13.54 -35.71 -1.64
CA SER A 546 -14.93 -35.38 -1.87
C SER A 546 -15.76 -36.26 -0.95
N SER A 547 -16.20 -35.73 0.20
CA SER A 547 -17.33 -36.35 0.90
C SER A 547 -18.48 -36.45 -0.11
N SER A 548 -19.17 -37.57 -0.09
CA SER A 548 -20.20 -37.96 -1.05
C SER A 548 -21.11 -36.78 -1.46
N ALA A 549 -21.67 -36.82 -2.67
CA ALA A 549 -22.61 -35.85 -3.22
C ALA A 549 -23.93 -35.66 -2.42
N LEU A 550 -23.94 -36.08 -1.15
CA LEU A 550 -25.03 -36.07 -0.19
C LEU A 550 -24.92 -34.93 0.84
N ASP A 551 -23.77 -34.26 0.98
CA ASP A 551 -23.58 -33.08 1.83
C ASP A 551 -23.25 -31.84 0.99
N LEU A 552 -24.24 -30.97 0.79
CA LEU A 552 -24.02 -29.66 0.15
C LEU A 552 -23.35 -28.62 1.08
N ASP A 553 -23.32 -28.87 2.40
CA ASP A 553 -22.86 -27.92 3.42
C ASP A 553 -21.71 -28.45 4.33
N ALA A 554 -21.24 -29.69 4.15
CA ALA A 554 -20.09 -30.20 4.91
C ALA A 554 -18.78 -29.88 4.18
N ALA A 555 -17.92 -29.06 4.79
CA ALA A 555 -16.57 -28.82 4.32
C ALA A 555 -15.83 -30.18 4.19
N GLY A 556 -15.54 -30.60 2.95
CA GLY A 556 -14.80 -31.82 2.70
C GLY A 556 -13.47 -31.82 3.47
N SER A 557 -13.03 -33.01 3.93
CA SER A 557 -11.74 -33.13 4.62
C SER A 557 -10.62 -32.76 3.65
N ALA A 558 -9.96 -31.63 3.95
CA ALA A 558 -8.89 -31.06 3.17
C ALA A 558 -7.60 -31.15 4.00
N VAL A 559 -6.61 -31.87 3.50
CA VAL A 559 -5.28 -31.94 4.13
C VAL A 559 -4.31 -31.13 3.28
N THR A 560 -3.69 -30.12 3.87
CA THR A 560 -2.70 -29.27 3.18
C THR A 560 -1.30 -29.60 3.68
N TYR A 561 -0.43 -30.04 2.77
CA TYR A 561 0.99 -30.25 3.01
C TYR A 561 1.77 -29.04 2.52
N THR A 562 2.58 -28.45 3.40
CA THR A 562 3.44 -27.30 3.09
C THR A 562 4.90 -27.75 3.08
N ILE A 563 5.55 -27.71 1.93
CA ILE A 563 6.95 -28.11 1.76
C ILE A 563 7.78 -26.88 1.33
N PRO A 564 8.76 -26.42 2.15
CA PRO A 564 9.62 -25.31 1.74
C PRO A 564 10.48 -25.72 0.54
N VAL A 565 10.60 -24.84 -0.46
CA VAL A 565 11.35 -25.11 -1.69
C VAL A 565 12.85 -24.89 -1.50
N ASP A 566 13.25 -24.07 -0.53
CA ASP A 566 14.61 -23.67 -0.15
C ASP A 566 15.41 -22.99 -1.27
N ARG A 567 15.81 -23.75 -2.30
CA ARG A 567 16.42 -23.26 -3.55
C ARG A 567 16.13 -24.22 -4.70
N LEU A 568 15.40 -23.76 -5.72
CA LEU A 568 15.17 -24.48 -6.98
C LEU A 568 15.62 -23.62 -8.17
N GLY A 569 16.81 -23.92 -8.71
CA GLY A 569 17.37 -23.19 -9.85
C GLY A 569 16.74 -23.56 -11.20
N PRO A 570 17.05 -22.81 -12.26
CA PRO A 570 16.66 -23.14 -13.63
C PRO A 570 17.05 -24.56 -14.02
N GLY A 571 16.13 -25.31 -14.63
CA GLY A 571 16.29 -26.71 -15.03
C GLY A 571 16.24 -27.73 -13.88
N SER A 572 16.04 -27.30 -12.64
CA SER A 572 15.98 -28.19 -11.48
C SER A 572 14.57 -28.73 -11.24
N GLN A 573 14.48 -29.90 -10.61
CA GLN A 573 13.22 -30.56 -10.26
C GLN A 573 13.22 -31.03 -8.80
N ARG A 574 12.05 -31.03 -8.17
CA ARG A 574 11.83 -31.49 -6.79
C ARG A 574 10.59 -32.38 -6.75
N GLU A 575 10.72 -33.57 -6.20
CA GLU A 575 9.66 -34.57 -6.12
C GLU A 575 9.16 -34.69 -4.68
N VAL A 576 7.83 -34.72 -4.52
CA VAL A 576 7.17 -34.94 -3.23
C VAL A 576 6.13 -36.05 -3.39
N THR A 577 6.32 -37.14 -2.64
CA THR A 577 5.40 -38.28 -2.65
C THR A 577 4.55 -38.27 -1.39
N LEU A 578 3.23 -38.28 -1.57
CA LEU A 578 2.24 -38.25 -0.49
C LEU A 578 1.36 -39.50 -0.58
N PRO A 579 1.10 -40.19 0.53
CA PRO A 579 0.09 -41.23 0.56
C PRO A 579 -1.30 -40.58 0.46
N LEU A 580 -2.11 -41.01 -0.51
CA LEU A 580 -3.55 -40.68 -0.59
C LEU A 580 -4.36 -41.58 0.34
N GLY A 581 -3.75 -42.04 1.44
CA GLY A 581 -4.17 -43.19 2.24
C GLY A 581 -5.59 -43.09 2.80
N PRO A 582 -6.18 -44.23 3.21
CA PRO A 582 -7.53 -44.26 3.73
C PRO A 582 -7.65 -43.41 5.00
N THR A 583 -8.82 -42.82 5.21
CA THR A 583 -9.17 -42.20 6.51
C THR A 583 -9.10 -43.25 7.62
N GLU A 584 -9.22 -42.87 8.89
CA GLU A 584 -9.17 -43.78 10.05
C GLU A 584 -10.10 -45.03 9.93
N SER A 585 -11.05 -44.99 8.99
CA SER A 585 -11.96 -46.06 8.58
C SER A 585 -11.37 -47.18 7.68
N GLY A 586 -10.16 -47.03 7.14
CA GLY A 586 -9.55 -48.01 6.23
C GLY A 586 -10.10 -47.99 4.79
N VAL A 587 -10.99 -47.06 4.44
CA VAL A 587 -11.60 -46.90 3.11
C VAL A 587 -11.06 -45.63 2.41
N LEU A 588 -10.73 -45.76 1.12
CA LEU A 588 -10.35 -44.63 0.25
C LEU A 588 -11.60 -43.92 -0.29
N ASP A 589 -11.81 -42.67 0.10
CA ASP A 589 -12.93 -41.84 -0.35
C ASP A 589 -12.65 -41.22 -1.73
N LEU A 590 -13.01 -41.95 -2.79
CA LEU A 590 -12.90 -41.50 -4.18
C LEU A 590 -14.18 -40.75 -4.62
N PRO A 591 -14.07 -39.64 -5.38
CA PRO A 591 -12.84 -39.08 -5.97
C PRO A 591 -12.04 -38.19 -5.03
N VAL A 592 -10.70 -38.24 -5.16
CA VAL A 592 -9.75 -37.40 -4.43
C VAL A 592 -9.14 -36.37 -5.38
N THR A 593 -9.19 -35.09 -5.03
CA THR A 593 -8.56 -34.02 -5.81
C THR A 593 -7.27 -33.56 -5.15
N VAL A 594 -6.15 -33.67 -5.85
CA VAL A 594 -4.84 -33.13 -5.45
C VAL A 594 -4.60 -31.81 -6.18
N SER A 595 -4.47 -30.71 -5.45
CA SER A 595 -4.12 -29.40 -6.02
C SER A 595 -2.77 -28.92 -5.49
N CYS A 596 -1.90 -28.54 -6.42
CA CYS A 596 -0.57 -28.02 -6.12
C CYS A 596 -0.53 -26.52 -6.40
N ALA A 597 -0.04 -25.74 -5.44
CA ALA A 597 0.16 -24.30 -5.56
C ALA A 597 1.51 -23.89 -4.98
N LEU A 598 2.08 -22.79 -5.48
CA LEU A 598 3.25 -22.14 -4.89
C LEU A 598 2.79 -20.98 -4.03
N PHE A 599 3.26 -20.94 -2.79
CA PHE A 599 3.04 -19.85 -1.85
C PHE A 599 4.35 -19.09 -1.63
N TYR A 600 4.30 -17.77 -1.71
CA TYR A 600 5.42 -16.89 -1.37
C TYR A 600 5.12 -16.11 -0.08
N SER A 601 5.89 -16.35 0.97
CA SER A 601 5.78 -15.67 2.26
C SER A 601 6.51 -14.33 2.27
N LEU A 602 5.78 -13.23 2.41
CA LEU A 602 6.39 -11.89 2.51
C LEU A 602 7.08 -11.71 3.86
N ARG A 603 6.53 -12.30 4.93
CA ARG A 603 7.05 -12.20 6.29
C ARG A 603 8.48 -12.74 6.43
N GLU A 604 8.80 -13.85 5.77
CA GLU A 604 10.14 -14.45 5.83
C GLU A 604 11.23 -13.58 5.19
N VAL A 605 10.88 -12.81 4.16
CA VAL A 605 11.82 -12.01 3.37
C VAL A 605 11.89 -10.57 3.88
N VAL A 606 10.77 -10.03 4.31
CA VAL A 606 10.62 -8.62 4.72
C VAL A 606 10.70 -8.45 6.24
N GLY A 607 10.34 -9.46 7.03
CA GLY A 607 10.32 -9.39 8.49
C GLY A 607 11.70 -9.08 9.11
N GLY A 608 12.78 -9.61 8.53
CA GLY A 608 14.15 -9.27 8.93
C GLY A 608 14.63 -7.88 8.49
N ALA A 609 13.98 -7.26 7.49
CA ALA A 609 14.32 -5.94 6.97
C ALA A 609 13.49 -4.79 7.59
N LEU A 610 12.35 -5.12 8.20
CA LEU A 610 11.46 -4.20 8.90
C LEU A 610 11.69 -4.17 10.42
N ALA A 611 12.43 -5.12 11.00
CA ALA A 611 12.78 -5.10 12.41
C ALA A 611 13.46 -3.77 12.79
N PRO A 612 13.01 -3.10 13.88
CA PRO A 612 13.53 -1.80 14.27
C PRO A 612 15.04 -1.91 14.52
N SER A 613 15.75 -0.96 13.94
CA SER A 613 17.21 -1.03 13.80
C SER A 613 17.91 -0.23 14.90
N ASP A 614 17.28 0.07 16.04
CA ASP A 614 17.93 0.82 17.13
C ASP A 614 18.16 -0.08 18.36
N PRO A 615 19.40 -0.22 18.86
CA PRO A 615 19.68 -0.91 20.13
C PRO A 615 19.40 -0.04 21.37
N LEU A 616 18.69 1.09 21.21
CA LEU A 616 18.42 2.10 22.25
C LEU A 616 16.92 2.36 22.48
N GLU A 617 16.03 1.68 21.77
CA GLU A 617 14.60 1.66 22.13
C GLU A 617 14.35 0.51 23.12
N ASP A 618 13.82 0.86 24.29
CA ASP A 618 13.61 0.04 25.48
C ASP A 618 12.56 -1.10 25.25
N PRO A 619 12.57 -2.17 26.08
CA PRO A 619 11.89 -3.45 25.86
C PRO A 619 10.44 -3.48 26.38
N PHE A 620 9.59 -2.52 26.00
CA PHE A 620 8.22 -2.41 26.56
C PHE A 620 7.08 -2.87 25.64
N LEU A 621 7.34 -3.72 24.65
CA LEU A 621 6.28 -4.39 23.87
C LEU A 621 6.59 -5.88 23.66
N GLU A 622 6.84 -6.62 24.74
CA GLU A 622 6.72 -8.09 24.77
C GLU A 622 5.67 -8.49 25.81
N GLU A 623 4.41 -8.33 25.46
CA GLU A 623 3.31 -9.09 26.03
C GLU A 623 2.17 -9.01 25.01
N HIS A 624 1.40 -10.08 24.85
CA HIS A 624 0.43 -10.36 23.77
C HIS A 624 1.03 -11.08 22.56
N ALA A 625 1.76 -12.16 22.81
CA ALA A 625 1.57 -13.36 22.01
C ALA A 625 0.18 -13.92 22.37
N LEU A 626 -0.81 -13.67 21.52
CA LEU A 626 -2.10 -14.33 21.57
C LEU A 626 -2.39 -14.99 20.22
N ASP A 627 -2.79 -16.25 20.34
CA ASP A 627 -3.14 -17.21 19.30
C ASP A 627 -4.11 -16.65 18.24
N LEU A 628 -3.55 -16.04 17.20
CA LEU A 628 -4.26 -15.79 15.95
C LEU A 628 -3.56 -16.60 14.85
N LEU A 629 -4.37 -17.39 14.13
CA LEU A 629 -3.99 -18.11 12.91
C LEU A 629 -3.10 -17.22 12.02
N PRO A 630 -2.11 -17.78 11.30
CA PRO A 630 -1.26 -16.97 10.44
C PRO A 630 -2.13 -16.29 9.37
N GLU A 631 -2.41 -15.00 9.56
CA GLU A 631 -2.88 -14.12 8.50
C GLU A 631 -1.85 -14.20 7.37
N GLN A 632 -2.23 -14.83 6.27
CA GLN A 632 -1.35 -15.18 5.16
C GLN A 632 -0.94 -13.92 4.39
N GLU A 633 0.03 -13.17 4.90
CA GLU A 633 0.73 -12.15 4.13
C GLU A 633 1.64 -12.83 3.09
N GLY A 634 1.03 -13.21 1.96
CA GLY A 634 1.73 -13.91 0.88
C GLY A 634 0.91 -14.10 -0.39
N ILE A 635 1.59 -14.56 -1.44
CA ILE A 635 0.99 -14.76 -2.76
C ILE A 635 0.86 -16.26 -3.02
N CYS A 636 -0.34 -16.74 -3.38
CA CYS A 636 -0.59 -18.13 -3.75
C CYS A 636 -0.84 -18.25 -5.27
N LEU A 637 -0.04 -19.08 -5.94
CA LEU A 637 -0.05 -19.27 -7.39
C LEU A 637 -0.41 -20.74 -7.72
N PRO A 638 -1.57 -21.02 -8.34
CA PRO A 638 -1.97 -22.38 -8.66
C PRO A 638 -1.13 -22.97 -9.80
N LEU A 639 -0.56 -24.17 -9.58
CA LEU A 639 0.26 -24.86 -10.59
C LEU A 639 -0.53 -25.93 -11.32
N SER A 640 -1.16 -26.85 -10.59
CA SER A 640 -1.88 -27.99 -11.17
C SER A 640 -2.99 -28.50 -10.27
N ARG A 641 -3.96 -29.18 -10.88
CA ARG A 641 -5.07 -29.84 -10.19
C ARG A 641 -5.32 -31.18 -10.86
N LEU A 642 -5.25 -32.26 -10.09
CA LEU A 642 -5.49 -33.62 -10.54
C LEU A 642 -6.62 -34.23 -9.74
N THR A 643 -7.62 -34.80 -10.42
CA THR A 643 -8.68 -35.57 -9.75
C THR A 643 -8.46 -37.06 -10.01
N VAL A 644 -8.40 -37.83 -8.94
CA VAL A 644 -8.15 -39.27 -8.94
C VAL A 644 -9.47 -39.96 -8.66
N ASP A 645 -9.98 -40.69 -9.65
CA ASP A 645 -11.25 -41.40 -9.59
C ASP A 645 -11.08 -42.92 -9.65
N MET A 646 -12.19 -43.64 -9.57
CA MET A 646 -12.17 -45.11 -9.54
C MET A 646 -11.48 -45.73 -10.76
N LEU A 647 -11.72 -45.22 -11.97
CA LEU A 647 -11.12 -45.78 -13.19
C LEU A 647 -9.60 -45.57 -13.23
N ARG A 648 -9.10 -44.46 -12.70
CA ARG A 648 -7.64 -44.21 -12.59
C ARG A 648 -6.97 -45.10 -11.54
N CYS A 649 -7.69 -45.49 -10.49
CA CYS A 649 -7.18 -46.36 -9.42
C CYS A 649 -7.21 -47.87 -9.74
N LEU A 650 -7.99 -48.30 -10.75
CA LEU A 650 -8.13 -49.72 -11.09
C LEU A 650 -6.79 -50.38 -11.43
N ARG A 651 -6.55 -51.54 -10.81
CA ARG A 651 -5.40 -52.40 -11.12
C ARG A 651 -5.83 -53.52 -12.07
N PHE A 652 -4.98 -53.89 -13.02
CA PHE A 652 -5.27 -54.95 -13.98
C PHE A 652 -4.24 -56.09 -13.89
N PRO A 653 -4.22 -56.87 -12.79
CA PRO A 653 -3.22 -57.93 -12.59
C PRO A 653 -3.24 -58.98 -13.70
N GLY A 654 -4.41 -59.28 -14.28
CA GLY A 654 -4.55 -60.23 -15.40
C GLY A 654 -4.01 -59.74 -16.76
N LEU A 655 -3.62 -58.47 -16.87
CA LEU A 655 -3.11 -57.87 -18.11
C LEU A 655 -1.57 -57.72 -18.13
N ALA A 656 -0.87 -57.97 -17.01
CA ALA A 656 0.59 -57.84 -16.93
C ALA A 656 1.31 -58.85 -17.85
N SER A 657 2.29 -58.37 -18.62
CA SER A 657 3.16 -59.21 -19.48
C SER A 657 4.33 -59.81 -18.66
N PRO A 658 4.77 -61.07 -18.93
CA PRO A 658 5.90 -61.71 -18.22
C PRO A 658 7.28 -61.05 -18.42
N HIS A 659 7.40 -60.02 -19.25
CA HIS A 659 8.69 -59.50 -19.72
C HIS A 659 8.87 -58.01 -19.48
N THR A 660 8.72 -57.54 -18.25
CA THR A 660 9.39 -56.32 -17.78
C THR A 660 9.57 -56.33 -16.25
N GLN A 661 10.05 -57.44 -15.70
CA GLN A 661 10.71 -57.40 -14.39
C GLN A 661 12.20 -57.15 -14.62
N ALA A 662 12.67 -55.94 -14.30
CA ALA A 662 14.07 -55.77 -13.92
C ALA A 662 14.34 -56.64 -12.67
N PRO A 663 15.55 -57.22 -12.50
CA PRO A 663 15.83 -58.20 -11.47
C PRO A 663 15.85 -57.54 -10.09
N CYS A 664 14.67 -57.36 -9.49
CA CYS A 664 14.53 -57.16 -8.07
C CYS A 664 14.47 -58.55 -7.43
N LEU A 665 15.49 -58.82 -6.62
CA LEU A 665 15.64 -59.93 -5.69
C LEU A 665 14.30 -60.54 -5.28
N LEU A 666 14.12 -61.82 -5.63
CA LEU A 666 13.24 -62.78 -4.98
C LEU A 666 11.94 -62.17 -4.43
N SER A 667 10.84 -62.29 -5.20
CA SER A 667 9.52 -62.37 -4.59
C SER A 667 9.64 -63.26 -3.36
N PRO A 668 9.30 -62.82 -2.13
CA PRO A 668 9.28 -63.76 -1.03
C PRO A 668 8.27 -64.83 -1.45
N ALA A 669 8.76 -66.07 -1.45
CA ALA A 669 7.92 -67.24 -1.69
C ALA A 669 6.62 -67.06 -0.90
N ARG A 670 5.48 -67.33 -1.56
CA ARG A 670 4.17 -67.46 -0.89
C ARG A 670 4.42 -68.06 0.49
N ASN A 671 3.94 -67.40 1.53
CA ASN A 671 4.14 -67.85 2.90
C ASN A 671 3.80 -69.35 2.95
N PRO A 672 4.73 -70.23 3.39
CA PRO A 672 4.46 -71.65 3.47
C PRO A 672 3.26 -71.94 4.38
N VAL A 673 2.91 -71.01 5.27
CA VAL A 673 1.68 -71.04 6.08
C VAL A 673 0.43 -70.80 5.23
N ASP A 674 0.42 -69.84 4.29
CA ASP A 674 -0.75 -69.60 3.41
C ASP A 674 -0.94 -70.75 2.41
N THR A 675 0.18 -71.31 1.93
CA THR A 675 0.16 -72.48 1.04
C THR A 675 -0.25 -73.75 1.79
N PHE A 676 0.10 -73.87 3.08
CA PHE A 676 -0.32 -74.94 3.97
C PHE A 676 -1.79 -74.78 4.38
N LEU A 677 -2.28 -73.57 4.63
CA LEU A 677 -3.68 -73.28 4.92
C LEU A 677 -4.55 -73.53 3.68
N GLU A 678 -4.12 -73.14 2.48
CA GLU A 678 -4.78 -73.49 1.20
C GLU A 678 -4.76 -75.01 0.93
N ALA A 679 -3.71 -75.74 1.32
CA ALA A 679 -3.61 -77.19 1.13
C ALA A 679 -4.33 -78.03 2.21
N CYS A 680 -4.50 -77.50 3.42
CA CYS A 680 -5.27 -78.12 4.51
C CYS A 680 -6.78 -77.87 4.36
N CYS A 681 -7.16 -76.82 3.63
CA CYS A 681 -8.51 -76.64 3.13
C CYS A 681 -8.71 -77.57 1.92
N GLY A 682 -9.30 -78.75 2.14
CA GLY A 682 -9.73 -79.62 1.04
C GLY A 682 -10.64 -78.88 0.04
N PRO A 683 -11.04 -79.49 -1.09
CA PRO A 683 -11.80 -78.83 -2.17
C PRO A 683 -13.22 -78.35 -1.79
N SER A 684 -13.53 -78.21 -0.50
CA SER A 684 -14.75 -77.67 0.06
C SER A 684 -14.46 -77.00 1.42
N SER A 685 -13.78 -75.85 1.43
CA SER A 685 -14.01 -74.87 2.50
C SER A 685 -13.94 -73.46 1.94
N GLU A 686 -15.10 -72.82 1.90
CA GLU A 686 -15.31 -71.43 1.52
C GLU A 686 -14.60 -70.50 2.51
N PRO A 687 -14.10 -69.32 2.08
CA PRO A 687 -13.56 -68.33 3.00
C PRO A 687 -14.70 -67.85 3.94
N THR A 688 -14.56 -68.12 5.23
CA THR A 688 -15.56 -67.78 6.25
C THR A 688 -15.41 -66.31 6.66
N GLY A 689 -16.05 -65.42 5.91
CA GLY A 689 -16.21 -64.01 6.24
C GLY A 689 -17.60 -63.51 5.84
N PRO A 690 -18.22 -62.57 6.57
CA PRO A 690 -19.56 -62.08 6.24
C PRO A 690 -19.65 -61.41 4.85
N ALA A 691 -18.52 -60.99 4.26
CA ALA A 691 -18.43 -60.42 2.91
C ALA A 691 -18.39 -61.49 1.79
N SER A 692 -17.73 -62.63 2.00
CA SER A 692 -17.64 -63.73 1.03
C SER A 692 -18.93 -64.54 0.93
N LEU A 693 -19.69 -64.64 2.02
CA LEU A 693 -21.04 -65.25 2.02
C LEU A 693 -22.05 -64.37 1.27
N ARG A 694 -21.92 -63.03 1.28
CA ARG A 694 -22.82 -62.14 0.49
C ARG A 694 -22.57 -62.21 -1.02
N ALA A 695 -21.31 -62.38 -1.44
CA ALA A 695 -20.92 -62.47 -2.85
C ALA A 695 -21.43 -63.75 -3.54
N LYS A 696 -21.74 -64.81 -2.79
CA LYS A 696 -22.20 -66.09 -3.33
C LYS A 696 -23.70 -66.17 -3.64
N TYR A 697 -24.52 -65.28 -3.07
CA TYR A 697 -25.99 -65.36 -3.15
C TYR A 697 -26.67 -64.11 -3.73
N LEU A 698 -25.93 -63.06 -4.12
CA LEU A 698 -26.47 -61.85 -4.73
C LEU A 698 -25.97 -61.70 -6.18
N PRO A 699 -26.85 -61.41 -7.17
CA PRO A 699 -26.40 -61.11 -8.52
C PRO A 699 -25.50 -59.87 -8.52
N PRO A 700 -24.46 -59.81 -9.39
CA PRO A 700 -23.58 -58.66 -9.48
C PRO A 700 -24.40 -57.39 -9.76
N SER A 701 -24.01 -56.29 -9.14
CA SER A 701 -24.62 -55.01 -9.42
C SER A 701 -24.16 -54.52 -10.78
N VAL A 702 -25.11 -54.29 -11.68
CA VAL A 702 -24.86 -53.82 -13.05
C VAL A 702 -25.37 -52.38 -13.20
N ALA A 703 -24.58 -51.54 -13.85
CA ALA A 703 -25.03 -50.28 -14.41
C ALA A 703 -24.60 -50.20 -15.88
N SER A 704 -25.41 -49.57 -16.73
CA SER A 704 -25.05 -49.37 -18.14
C SER A 704 -25.41 -47.99 -18.65
N ILE A 705 -24.57 -47.45 -19.52
CA ILE A 705 -24.72 -46.15 -20.15
C ILE A 705 -24.70 -46.36 -21.65
N LYS A 706 -25.67 -45.77 -22.37
CA LYS A 706 -25.75 -45.86 -23.83
C LYS A 706 -25.41 -44.50 -24.45
N VAL A 707 -24.45 -44.49 -25.37
CA VAL A 707 -23.96 -43.27 -26.03
C VAL A 707 -24.07 -43.46 -27.54
N SER A 708 -24.43 -42.42 -28.29
CA SER A 708 -24.53 -42.53 -29.76
C SER A 708 -23.17 -42.87 -30.38
N ALA A 709 -23.18 -43.76 -31.37
CA ALA A 709 -21.94 -44.15 -32.05
C ALA A 709 -21.35 -42.99 -32.88
N GLU A 710 -22.19 -42.06 -33.34
CA GLU A 710 -21.77 -40.86 -34.08
C GLU A 710 -21.03 -39.86 -33.18
N LEU A 711 -21.55 -39.60 -31.97
CA LEU A 711 -20.90 -38.72 -30.99
C LEU A 711 -19.54 -39.27 -30.57
N LEU A 712 -19.45 -40.58 -30.31
CA LEU A 712 -18.16 -41.20 -29.97
C LEU A 712 -17.17 -41.17 -31.13
N ARG A 713 -17.62 -41.41 -32.38
CA ARG A 713 -16.73 -41.34 -33.55
C ARG A 713 -16.16 -39.94 -33.77
N THR A 714 -16.98 -38.90 -33.59
CA THR A 714 -16.56 -37.50 -33.71
C THR A 714 -15.69 -37.04 -32.54
N ALA A 715 -15.92 -37.56 -31.33
CA ALA A 715 -15.14 -37.17 -30.15
C ALA A 715 -13.75 -37.81 -30.13
N LEU A 716 -13.63 -38.98 -30.74
CA LEU A 716 -12.45 -39.83 -30.68
C LEU A 716 -11.70 -39.89 -32.03
N GLU A 717 -11.93 -38.92 -32.94
CA GLU A 717 -11.37 -38.90 -34.30
C GLU A 717 -9.86 -39.18 -34.35
N ASP A 718 -9.07 -38.67 -33.40
CA ASP A 718 -7.62 -38.91 -33.29
C ASP A 718 -7.23 -40.34 -32.87
N ALA A 719 -8.12 -41.06 -32.17
CA ALA A 719 -7.90 -42.44 -31.72
C ALA A 719 -8.40 -43.50 -32.71
N HIS A 720 -9.10 -43.08 -33.78
CA HIS A 720 -9.91 -43.95 -34.65
C HIS A 720 -9.21 -44.46 -35.92
N SER A 721 -7.90 -44.25 -36.10
CA SER A 721 -7.19 -44.76 -37.29
C SER A 721 -7.03 -46.30 -37.25
N GLY A 722 -8.08 -47.04 -37.59
CA GLY A 722 -8.09 -48.50 -37.76
C GLY A 722 -8.49 -49.35 -36.55
N VAL A 723 -9.01 -48.76 -35.46
CA VAL A 723 -9.41 -49.47 -34.22
C VAL A 723 -10.94 -49.57 -34.12
N PRO A 724 -11.53 -50.71 -33.71
CA PRO A 724 -12.97 -50.82 -33.46
C PRO A 724 -13.46 -49.80 -32.42
N LEU A 725 -14.63 -49.20 -32.63
CA LEU A 725 -15.19 -48.15 -31.78
C LEU A 725 -15.29 -48.56 -30.30
N CYS A 726 -15.66 -49.82 -30.03
CA CYS A 726 -15.70 -50.37 -28.67
C CYS A 726 -14.33 -50.34 -27.97
N SER A 727 -13.25 -50.66 -28.70
CA SER A 727 -11.88 -50.65 -28.17
C SER A 727 -11.37 -49.22 -27.99
N ALA A 728 -11.65 -48.32 -28.95
CA ALA A 728 -11.31 -46.91 -28.84
C ALA A 728 -12.02 -46.25 -27.64
N THR A 729 -13.28 -46.59 -27.38
CA THR A 729 -14.03 -46.11 -26.21
C THR A 729 -13.40 -46.60 -24.91
N LEU A 730 -12.92 -47.85 -24.85
CA LEU A 730 -12.26 -48.39 -23.66
C LEU A 730 -10.89 -47.74 -23.42
N GLN A 731 -10.13 -47.52 -24.49
CA GLN A 731 -8.84 -46.80 -24.42
C GLN A 731 -9.04 -45.38 -23.91
N TRP A 732 -10.08 -44.68 -24.36
CA TRP A 732 -10.40 -43.34 -23.90
C TRP A 732 -10.84 -43.32 -22.42
N LEU A 733 -11.70 -44.24 -21.97
CA LEU A 733 -12.09 -44.34 -20.56
C LEU A 733 -10.89 -44.56 -19.63
N LEU A 734 -9.88 -45.28 -20.12
CA LEU A 734 -8.66 -45.62 -19.37
C LEU A 734 -7.46 -44.75 -19.75
N ALA A 735 -7.62 -43.66 -20.49
CA ALA A 735 -6.51 -42.86 -21.03
C ALA A 735 -5.52 -42.37 -19.95
N GLU A 736 -6.02 -42.17 -18.72
CA GLU A 736 -5.24 -41.74 -17.57
C GLU A 736 -4.71 -42.89 -16.68
N ASN A 737 -4.94 -44.14 -17.08
CA ASN A 737 -4.53 -45.35 -16.36
C ASN A 737 -3.34 -46.01 -17.08
N ALA A 738 -2.37 -46.53 -16.31
CA ALA A 738 -1.18 -47.21 -16.84
C ALA A 738 -1.49 -48.44 -17.71
N ALA A 739 -2.68 -49.04 -17.59
CA ALA A 739 -3.08 -50.20 -18.39
C ALA A 739 -3.54 -49.85 -19.82
N VAL A 740 -3.67 -48.56 -20.16
CA VAL A 740 -4.16 -48.13 -21.48
C VAL A 740 -3.30 -48.66 -22.63
N ASP A 741 -1.98 -48.72 -22.46
CA ASP A 741 -1.05 -49.20 -23.49
C ASP A 741 -1.30 -50.68 -23.82
N ILE A 742 -1.67 -51.48 -22.82
CA ILE A 742 -1.97 -52.91 -22.99
C ILE A 742 -3.33 -53.09 -23.67
N VAL A 743 -4.32 -52.28 -23.28
CA VAL A 743 -5.65 -52.27 -23.93
C VAL A 743 -5.52 -51.86 -25.39
N LYS A 744 -4.68 -50.85 -25.68
CA LYS A 744 -4.36 -50.38 -27.03
C LYS A 744 -3.66 -51.45 -27.86
N ALA A 745 -2.66 -52.13 -27.29
CA ALA A 745 -1.92 -53.20 -27.97
C ALA A 745 -2.78 -54.42 -28.31
N ARG A 746 -3.79 -54.75 -27.49
CA ARG A 746 -4.64 -55.95 -27.65
C ARG A 746 -6.04 -55.67 -28.22
N ALA A 747 -6.37 -54.41 -28.48
CA ALA A 747 -7.68 -53.95 -28.96
C ALA A 747 -8.88 -54.54 -28.20
N LEU A 748 -8.81 -54.54 -26.86
CA LEU A 748 -9.83 -55.16 -26.00
C LEU A 748 -11.12 -54.32 -25.96
N SER A 749 -12.28 -54.99 -25.90
CA SER A 749 -13.60 -54.37 -25.65
C SER A 749 -14.16 -54.65 -24.25
N SER A 750 -13.47 -55.47 -23.45
CA SER A 750 -13.81 -55.75 -22.06
C SER A 750 -12.57 -55.99 -21.21
N VAL A 751 -12.57 -55.50 -19.98
CA VAL A 751 -11.46 -55.67 -19.01
C VAL A 751 -11.99 -55.87 -17.59
N GLN A 752 -11.28 -56.69 -16.82
CA GLN A 752 -11.52 -56.90 -15.40
C GLN A 752 -10.40 -56.22 -14.60
N GLY A 753 -10.77 -55.25 -13.78
CA GLY A 753 -9.89 -54.53 -12.88
C GLY A 753 -10.22 -54.81 -11.42
N VAL A 754 -9.26 -54.56 -10.53
CA VAL A 754 -9.39 -54.70 -9.08
C VAL A 754 -9.37 -53.29 -8.46
N ALA A 755 -10.41 -52.99 -7.68
CA ALA A 755 -10.57 -51.75 -6.94
C ALA A 755 -9.61 -51.66 -5.73
N PRO A 756 -9.42 -50.47 -5.14
CA PRO A 756 -8.59 -50.28 -3.94
C PRO A 756 -8.88 -51.21 -2.77
N ASN A 757 -10.14 -51.59 -2.58
CA ASN A 757 -10.59 -52.48 -1.52
C ASN A 757 -10.48 -53.98 -1.87
N GLY A 758 -9.88 -54.31 -3.02
CA GLY A 758 -9.75 -55.67 -3.52
C GLY A 758 -10.96 -56.22 -4.28
N THR A 759 -12.01 -55.41 -4.51
CA THR A 759 -13.20 -55.86 -5.23
C THR A 759 -13.00 -55.84 -6.74
N ASP A 760 -13.49 -56.86 -7.43
CA ASP A 760 -13.47 -56.91 -8.90
C ASP A 760 -14.51 -55.96 -9.52
N ILE A 761 -14.08 -55.22 -10.54
CA ILE A 761 -14.91 -54.40 -11.42
C ILE A 761 -14.67 -54.84 -12.86
N HIS A 762 -15.74 -55.21 -13.55
CA HIS A 762 -15.71 -55.61 -14.94
C HIS A 762 -16.32 -54.51 -15.81
N LEU A 763 -15.54 -54.03 -16.78
CA LEU A 763 -15.96 -53.02 -17.75
C LEU A 763 -16.16 -53.71 -19.10
N ILE A 764 -17.35 -53.58 -19.67
CA ILE A 764 -17.72 -54.17 -20.95
C ILE A 764 -18.25 -53.08 -21.88
N ILE A 765 -17.73 -53.02 -23.10
CA ILE A 765 -18.19 -52.09 -24.14
C ILE A 765 -18.71 -52.87 -25.34
N ARG A 766 -19.94 -52.59 -25.75
CA ARG A 766 -20.63 -53.28 -26.86
C ARG A 766 -21.39 -52.29 -27.73
N GLU A 767 -21.40 -52.52 -29.03
CA GLU A 767 -22.31 -51.81 -29.94
C GLU A 767 -23.71 -52.43 -29.88
N VAL A 768 -24.73 -51.58 -29.73
CA VAL A 768 -26.13 -51.95 -29.57
C VAL A 768 -27.00 -51.06 -30.46
N ALA A 769 -27.96 -51.67 -31.16
CA ALA A 769 -28.97 -50.94 -31.92
C ALA A 769 -30.17 -50.62 -31.01
N VAL A 770 -30.50 -49.34 -30.85
CA VAL A 770 -31.66 -48.90 -30.06
C VAL A 770 -32.84 -48.66 -30.98
N THR A 771 -33.83 -49.55 -30.90
CA THR A 771 -35.01 -49.59 -31.77
C THR A 771 -36.13 -48.64 -31.33
N ASP A 772 -36.16 -48.25 -30.05
CA ASP A 772 -37.36 -47.68 -29.42
C ASP A 772 -37.42 -46.13 -29.47
N LEU A 773 -36.45 -45.49 -30.14
CA LEU A 773 -36.21 -44.04 -30.04
C LEU A 773 -36.56 -43.25 -31.31
N CYS A 774 -36.74 -43.92 -32.46
CA CYS A 774 -36.91 -43.25 -33.75
C CYS A 774 -37.96 -43.92 -34.67
N PRO A 775 -39.00 -43.20 -35.15
CA PRO A 775 -39.80 -43.64 -36.30
C PRO A 775 -39.01 -43.78 -37.61
N ALA A 776 -37.76 -43.30 -37.67
CA ALA A 776 -36.88 -43.35 -38.85
C ALA A 776 -35.97 -44.61 -38.91
N GLY A 777 -36.02 -45.49 -37.92
CA GLY A 777 -35.17 -46.70 -37.84
C GLY A 777 -34.29 -46.75 -36.58
N PRO A 778 -33.61 -47.89 -36.33
CA PRO A 778 -32.78 -48.10 -35.14
C PRO A 778 -31.53 -47.20 -35.14
N ILE A 779 -31.23 -46.58 -34.00
CA ILE A 779 -30.02 -45.76 -33.80
C ILE A 779 -28.88 -46.67 -33.32
N GLN A 780 -27.70 -46.56 -33.92
CA GLN A 780 -26.50 -47.25 -33.42
C GLN A 780 -25.93 -46.52 -32.19
N ALA A 781 -25.78 -47.25 -31.09
CA ALA A 781 -25.22 -46.75 -29.84
C ALA A 781 -24.13 -47.71 -29.32
N VAL A 782 -23.26 -47.21 -28.46
CA VAL A 782 -22.31 -47.99 -27.69
C VAL A 782 -22.80 -48.06 -26.25
N GLU A 783 -23.03 -49.28 -25.76
CA GLU A 783 -23.34 -49.57 -24.36
C GLU A 783 -22.06 -49.84 -23.58
N ILE A 784 -21.84 -49.04 -22.52
CA ILE A 784 -20.77 -49.21 -21.55
C ILE A 784 -21.40 -49.76 -20.28
N GLN A 785 -21.07 -51.01 -19.96
CA GLN A 785 -21.61 -51.74 -18.83
C GLN A 785 -20.52 -51.92 -17.77
N VAL A 786 -20.88 -51.66 -16.51
CA VAL A 786 -20.04 -51.85 -15.32
C VAL A 786 -20.68 -52.91 -14.44
N GLU A 787 -19.92 -53.96 -14.11
CA GLU A 787 -20.36 -55.03 -13.22
C GLU A 787 -19.41 -55.12 -12.01
N SER A 788 -19.97 -55.21 -10.80
CA SER A 788 -19.19 -55.49 -9.58
C SER A 788 -20.03 -56.21 -8.54
N SER A 789 -19.39 -56.99 -7.67
CA SER A 789 -20.02 -57.56 -6.47
C SER A 789 -20.29 -56.50 -5.40
N SER A 790 -19.62 -55.34 -5.45
CA SER A 790 -19.83 -54.20 -4.55
C SER A 790 -20.66 -53.10 -5.21
N LEU A 791 -21.76 -52.75 -4.55
CA LEU A 791 -22.63 -51.66 -4.98
C LEU A 791 -21.87 -50.33 -5.02
N ALA A 792 -21.06 -50.05 -3.99
CA ALA A 792 -20.35 -48.79 -3.83
C ALA A 792 -19.27 -48.60 -4.92
N ASP A 793 -18.52 -49.67 -5.23
CA ASP A 793 -17.48 -49.61 -6.25
C ASP A 793 -18.05 -49.46 -7.66
N MET A 794 -19.14 -50.16 -7.96
CA MET A 794 -19.87 -49.94 -9.21
C MET A 794 -20.40 -48.51 -9.30
N CYS A 795 -20.96 -47.94 -8.22
CA CYS A 795 -21.44 -46.55 -8.24
C CYS A 795 -20.30 -45.55 -8.49
N ARG A 796 -19.14 -45.76 -7.85
CA ARG A 796 -17.94 -44.92 -8.05
C ARG A 796 -17.40 -45.03 -9.49
N ALA A 797 -17.33 -46.24 -10.04
CA ALA A 797 -16.92 -46.47 -11.43
C ALA A 797 -17.92 -45.87 -12.43
N HIS A 798 -19.22 -46.07 -12.20
CA HIS A 798 -20.28 -45.48 -13.01
C HIS A 798 -20.22 -43.94 -12.99
N HIS A 799 -20.02 -43.34 -11.80
CA HIS A 799 -19.86 -41.88 -11.68
C HIS A 799 -18.62 -41.36 -12.42
N ALA A 800 -17.49 -42.07 -12.33
CA ALA A 800 -16.27 -41.75 -13.08
C ALA A 800 -16.47 -41.81 -14.60
N ILE A 801 -17.27 -42.76 -15.10
CA ILE A 801 -17.62 -42.85 -16.53
C ILE A 801 -18.54 -41.69 -16.94
N VAL A 802 -19.60 -41.43 -16.17
CA VAL A 802 -20.52 -40.32 -16.44
C VAL A 802 -19.77 -38.98 -16.43
N GLY A 803 -18.85 -38.77 -15.48
CA GLY A 803 -18.03 -37.56 -15.41
C GLY A 803 -17.20 -37.32 -16.66
N ARG A 804 -16.50 -38.36 -17.14
CA ARG A 804 -15.75 -38.29 -18.41
C ARG A 804 -16.66 -38.02 -19.61
N MET A 805 -17.83 -38.67 -19.67
CA MET A 805 -18.79 -38.46 -20.75
C MET A 805 -19.32 -37.02 -20.79
N GLN A 806 -19.65 -36.47 -19.63
CA GLN A 806 -20.08 -35.08 -19.54
C GLN A 806 -18.98 -34.09 -19.94
N ALA A 807 -17.72 -34.37 -19.61
CA ALA A 807 -16.60 -33.54 -20.04
C ALA A 807 -16.46 -33.54 -21.58
N MET A 808 -16.48 -34.73 -22.20
CA MET A 808 -16.43 -34.90 -23.65
C MET A 808 -17.58 -34.16 -24.37
N VAL A 809 -18.82 -34.29 -23.88
CA VAL A 809 -19.97 -33.58 -24.46
C VAL A 809 -19.82 -32.06 -24.35
N ARG A 810 -19.29 -31.53 -23.24
CA ARG A 810 -19.03 -30.09 -23.08
C ARG A 810 -17.94 -29.59 -24.04
N GLU A 811 -16.88 -30.36 -24.23
CA GLU A 811 -15.78 -30.03 -25.16
C GLU A 811 -16.26 -30.01 -26.61
N GLN A 812 -17.08 -30.98 -27.02
CA GLN A 812 -17.66 -31.01 -28.37
C GLN A 812 -18.70 -29.90 -28.60
N ALA A 813 -19.48 -29.55 -27.57
CA ALA A 813 -20.42 -28.43 -27.66
C ALA A 813 -19.71 -27.07 -27.83
N ALA A 814 -18.45 -26.94 -27.38
CA ALA A 814 -17.65 -25.74 -27.60
C ALA A 814 -17.04 -25.67 -29.02
N GLN A 815 -16.87 -26.81 -29.70
CA GLN A 815 -16.22 -26.92 -31.01
C GLN A 815 -17.21 -26.92 -32.19
N SER A 816 -18.47 -27.29 -31.96
CA SER A 816 -19.51 -27.40 -33.01
C SER A 816 -20.45 -26.19 -33.03
N SER A 817 -20.64 -25.57 -34.22
CA SER A 817 -21.53 -24.41 -34.42
C SER A 817 -22.97 -24.79 -34.81
N SER A 818 -23.27 -26.07 -34.93
CA SER A 818 -24.61 -26.59 -35.20
C SER A 818 -25.00 -27.62 -34.14
N PRO A 819 -26.13 -27.45 -33.44
CA PRO A 819 -26.62 -28.50 -32.56
C PRO A 819 -26.93 -29.74 -33.40
N PRO A 820 -26.54 -30.96 -32.97
CA PRO A 820 -27.08 -32.16 -33.58
C PRO A 820 -28.61 -32.11 -33.50
N ASP A 821 -29.28 -32.72 -34.48
CA ASP A 821 -30.75 -32.70 -34.61
C ASP A 821 -31.40 -33.55 -33.50
N LEU A 822 -31.30 -33.04 -32.28
CA LEU A 822 -31.78 -33.64 -31.05
C LEU A 822 -33.28 -33.38 -31.00
N ARG A 823 -34.07 -34.46 -31.02
CA ARG A 823 -35.50 -34.38 -30.76
C ARG A 823 -35.73 -33.96 -29.31
N MET A 824 -35.70 -32.64 -29.06
CA MET A 824 -35.84 -31.99 -27.76
C MET A 824 -37.04 -32.51 -26.96
N GLN A 825 -38.10 -32.96 -27.63
CA GLN A 825 -39.30 -33.48 -26.99
C GLN A 825 -39.05 -34.79 -26.21
N TYR A 826 -38.19 -35.68 -26.71
CA TYR A 826 -37.84 -36.92 -26.02
C TYR A 826 -36.87 -36.67 -24.86
N LEU A 827 -35.89 -35.77 -25.04
CA LEU A 827 -35.01 -35.33 -23.96
C LEU A 827 -35.78 -34.65 -22.83
N ARG A 828 -36.77 -33.80 -23.16
CA ARG A 828 -37.67 -33.19 -22.16
C ARG A 828 -38.47 -34.24 -21.39
N GLN A 829 -38.95 -35.29 -22.05
CA GLN A 829 -39.66 -36.38 -21.39
C GLN A 829 -38.75 -37.19 -20.45
N ILE A 830 -37.54 -37.54 -20.89
CA ILE A 830 -36.59 -38.24 -20.03
C ILE A 830 -36.15 -37.35 -18.88
N HIS A 831 -35.88 -36.07 -19.12
CA HIS A 831 -35.51 -35.11 -18.09
C HIS A 831 -36.63 -34.98 -17.04
N ALA A 832 -37.90 -34.84 -17.46
CA ALA A 832 -39.05 -34.80 -16.57
C ALA A 832 -39.21 -36.10 -15.75
N ASN A 833 -39.00 -37.26 -16.37
CA ASN A 833 -39.01 -38.55 -15.69
C ASN A 833 -37.85 -38.68 -14.69
N HIS A 834 -36.66 -38.21 -15.06
CA HIS A 834 -35.47 -38.24 -14.22
C HIS A 834 -35.61 -37.29 -13.02
N GLU A 835 -36.15 -36.08 -13.22
CA GLU A 835 -36.49 -35.17 -12.13
C GLU A 835 -37.55 -35.75 -11.19
N ALA A 836 -38.55 -36.46 -11.72
CA ALA A 836 -39.57 -37.11 -10.89
C ALA A 836 -38.95 -38.20 -10.00
N LEU A 837 -38.03 -39.00 -10.55
CA LEU A 837 -37.29 -40.01 -9.78
C LEU A 837 -36.34 -39.37 -8.76
N LEU A 838 -35.67 -38.26 -9.09
CA LEU A 838 -34.83 -37.52 -8.14
C LEU A 838 -35.64 -36.92 -6.98
N ARG A 839 -36.83 -36.37 -7.27
CA ARG A 839 -37.77 -35.92 -6.24
C ARG A 839 -38.26 -37.07 -5.36
N GLU A 840 -38.47 -38.26 -5.93
CA GLU A 840 -38.79 -39.48 -5.16
C GLU A 840 -37.61 -39.91 -4.26
N VAL A 841 -36.37 -39.83 -4.73
CA VAL A 841 -35.18 -40.12 -3.90
C VAL A 841 -35.07 -39.14 -2.72
N GLN A 842 -35.27 -37.84 -2.96
CA GLN A 842 -35.25 -36.82 -1.89
C GLN A 842 -36.33 -37.12 -0.85
N ALA A 843 -37.58 -37.38 -1.28
CA ALA A 843 -38.68 -37.71 -0.37
C ALA A 843 -38.43 -39.00 0.42
N LEU A 844 -37.85 -40.04 -0.19
CA LEU A 844 -37.52 -41.29 0.49
C LEU A 844 -36.35 -41.11 1.48
N ARG A 845 -35.39 -40.24 1.18
CA ARG A 845 -34.27 -39.91 2.07
C ARG A 845 -34.76 -39.20 3.34
N ASP A 846 -35.60 -38.18 3.18
CA ASP A 846 -36.14 -37.41 4.30
C ASP A 846 -37.01 -38.31 5.22
N ARG A 847 -37.64 -39.34 4.66
CA ARG A 847 -38.34 -40.40 5.41
C ARG A 847 -37.41 -41.37 6.14
N LEU A 848 -36.28 -41.75 5.54
CA LEU A 848 -35.27 -42.60 6.19
C LEU A 848 -34.63 -41.94 7.42
N CYS A 849 -34.58 -40.60 7.46
CA CYS A 849 -34.10 -39.85 8.63
C CYS A 849 -35.11 -39.80 9.79
N THR A 850 -36.37 -40.21 9.58
CA THR A 850 -37.49 -40.00 10.52
C THR A 850 -38.26 -41.28 10.90
N GLU A 851 -37.99 -42.43 10.27
CA GLU A 851 -38.77 -43.67 10.41
C GLU A 851 -38.11 -44.77 11.28
N ASP A 852 -38.93 -45.63 11.93
CA ASP A 852 -38.52 -46.80 12.73
C ASP A 852 -37.87 -47.92 11.88
N GLU A 853 -37.13 -48.85 12.51
CA GLU A 853 -36.31 -49.89 11.84
C GLU A 853 -37.06 -50.80 10.83
N ALA A 854 -38.35 -51.07 11.03
CA ALA A 854 -39.13 -51.91 10.12
C ALA A 854 -39.55 -51.14 8.84
N SER A 855 -39.88 -49.85 8.99
CA SER A 855 -40.18 -48.93 7.89
C SER A 855 -38.91 -48.55 7.11
N SER A 856 -37.78 -48.40 7.79
CA SER A 856 -36.50 -48.08 7.15
C SER A 856 -36.04 -49.17 6.16
N CYS A 857 -36.35 -50.44 6.41
CA CYS A 857 -36.05 -51.54 5.48
C CYS A 857 -36.87 -51.46 4.19
N ALA A 858 -38.17 -51.17 4.28
CA ALA A 858 -39.05 -51.00 3.12
C ALA A 858 -38.67 -49.73 2.32
N THR A 859 -38.36 -48.64 3.01
CA THR A 859 -37.90 -47.38 2.41
C THR A 859 -36.54 -47.58 1.73
N ALA A 860 -35.60 -48.33 2.32
CA ALA A 860 -34.32 -48.69 1.71
C ALA A 860 -34.48 -49.59 0.46
N GLN A 861 -35.41 -50.55 0.47
CA GLN A 861 -35.71 -51.37 -0.71
C GLN A 861 -36.30 -50.53 -1.86
N ARG A 862 -37.21 -49.60 -1.54
CA ARG A 862 -37.77 -48.67 -2.53
C ARG A 862 -36.70 -47.74 -3.09
N LEU A 863 -35.82 -47.21 -2.24
CA LEU A 863 -34.71 -46.35 -2.65
C LEU A 863 -33.74 -47.11 -3.57
N LEU A 864 -33.46 -48.39 -3.28
CA LEU A 864 -32.65 -49.25 -4.14
C LEU A 864 -33.33 -49.54 -5.49
N GLN A 865 -34.66 -49.64 -5.54
CA GLN A 865 -35.42 -49.79 -6.79
C GLN A 865 -35.40 -48.52 -7.65
N VAL A 866 -35.62 -47.35 -7.04
CA VAL A 866 -35.53 -46.05 -7.72
C VAL A 866 -34.10 -45.80 -8.21
N TYR A 867 -33.10 -46.14 -7.39
CA TYR A 867 -31.69 -46.03 -7.79
C TYR A 867 -31.33 -46.98 -8.95
N LYS A 868 -31.90 -48.19 -9.00
CA LYS A 868 -31.77 -49.09 -10.18
C LYS A 868 -32.34 -48.45 -11.45
N GLN A 869 -33.47 -47.75 -11.36
CA GLN A 869 -34.06 -47.04 -12.50
C GLN A 869 -33.21 -45.85 -12.96
N LEU A 870 -32.56 -45.16 -12.03
CA LEU A 870 -31.62 -44.06 -12.32
C LEU A 870 -30.29 -44.55 -12.94
N ARG A 871 -29.85 -45.78 -12.63
CA ARG A 871 -28.61 -46.41 -13.14
C ARG A 871 -28.68 -46.92 -14.57
N SER A 872 -29.88 -47.19 -15.07
CA SER A 872 -30.11 -47.54 -16.48
C SER A 872 -30.76 -46.34 -17.17
N PRO A 873 -30.04 -45.22 -17.33
CA PRO A 873 -30.61 -44.05 -17.96
C PRO A 873 -31.08 -44.45 -19.36
N SER A 874 -32.36 -44.24 -19.64
CA SER A 874 -32.91 -44.30 -21.00
C SER A 874 -32.39 -43.15 -21.87
N LEU A 875 -31.57 -42.26 -21.31
CA LEU A 875 -30.78 -41.26 -22.02
C LEU A 875 -29.73 -41.97 -22.87
N VAL A 876 -30.03 -42.11 -24.15
CA VAL A 876 -28.97 -42.10 -25.15
C VAL A 876 -28.44 -40.67 -25.18
N LEU A 877 -27.18 -40.49 -24.78
CA LEU A 877 -26.45 -39.25 -25.08
C LEU A 877 -26.30 -39.22 -26.60
N LEU A 878 -27.15 -38.43 -27.25
CA LEU A 878 -27.23 -38.31 -28.70
C LEU A 878 -26.23 -37.27 -29.21
#